data_AF-A0A3M0W255-F1
#
_entry.id   AF-A0A3M0W255-F1
#
_cell.length_a   1.000
_cell.length_b   1.000
_cell.length_c   1.000
_cell.angle_alpha   90.00
_cell.angle_beta   90.00
_cell.angle_gamma   90.00
#
_symmetry.space_group_name_H-M   'P 1'
#
loop_
_entity.id
_entity.type
_entity.pdbx_description
1 polymer ?
#
loop_
_entity_poly.entity_id
_entity_poly.type
_entity_poly.pdbx_seq_one_letter_code
_entity_poly.pdbx_strand_id
1 'polypeptide(L)'
;MPPTAGTAHPVSTSPTSQPGVEQPVQQQVIEEFSEVEDDPARFREGVAAYAPFVTGTHLPEAFRDFDELCENAAFPTFLLLVVKCLPVWFKKARPKKVDRLDSGIRSFSKSEEDVTWLLELIRDYIKYTRAPLTHQQPAGIVEEVSAICRSGRIEIHVVTSLEILLELFKRVDPFPTSGDDGGEQVAADTITLVEGLACRSESASISVAAAKALVRAFGQLFTSRPKAAVLAFQSLVNVAGTVCKFPEARIEVMRILCRLRSTASGMIYLDNDPDCRYVATMLCRTIESATLLQESTKAQRQNVRSSGRSSNTESAEFEWMFDDEQSNLSITLEPSPNMIVDKNLDLRDGTRFRLDIAAWLIQATACLQSDTEWETYSYILVHLSSQLANIKLFRNSLSAVATLRRILHEQIVSETLKAPPASSGLTRSDVALCLFSMLTPLIAYATIEDAEIDKTHWEKQLVQAFMAGMDDAKFDGTFRCCVHALSVCSLEIPGTVGKEYPHILEKMSKVTTKSHLSVHMIEFLCQVAMLPEVHKHFNTEDKRKVFAICTAVLNDRRDELLKQQEQQEHVTGAGPNQATKLQTPSRHSGLRRNRPPYRAQMMQDVGVPLYASALVYQAMISWFLSVRIPEREELAREIMSRLVWRDKQNEPVIDQQAEVFRDMMLRTAYSDLGETRPDPDFESAIAGGQDGARMEEKQGKVSSMSWLVGYSIITLQTAGHTGRTQIIKRQASGTTYAVYQQLTGPRPPHQASGETTVDDGKPSIEMLPQHVILQLQATAKPTLPSEQPIPLPEDDPIFSRAIRTFDRNPTIDSVKAGVLYVAPGQDRQDPILANQHGSASYEHFLSLLGTKVSLKSPCGLVNPQGLNYPTDGEWTMAWCDRTTEIVFLVPTMMPPDPEGEQQRFSHVGNAYVNIVFNESGKPWKLETLKTAFSYVNIVITPVDRSDHASDTTATAFEDDYYQVQVLTRGDIPNISPAADPKIVSARRLPRLVCIWAISACVFSKAWEQREDKETPSSWRSRLVEIKKLRQHYSPDSSQQEPTAVAATPSTGTGRRPGEASDLTSQLDFTRWMRR
;
A
#
# COMPACT_ATOMS: atom_id res chain seq x y z
N MET A 1 69.80 16.76 3.14
CA MET A 1 70.93 16.03 3.76
C MET A 1 70.48 14.61 4.07
N PRO A 2 71.36 13.61 3.89
CA PRO A 2 71.03 12.25 3.47
C PRO A 2 71.31 11.22 4.60
N PRO A 3 71.45 9.91 4.28
CA PRO A 3 72.79 9.46 3.92
C PRO A 3 72.87 8.58 2.66
N THR A 4 73.99 8.78 1.98
CA THR A 4 74.57 8.13 0.81
C THR A 4 75.60 7.06 1.19
N ALA A 5 75.88 6.13 0.26
CA ALA A 5 77.17 5.48 -0.10
C ALA A 5 76.99 3.96 -0.29
N GLY A 6 77.55 3.27 -1.30
CA GLY A 6 78.53 3.63 -2.33
C GLY A 6 78.47 2.62 -3.49
N THR A 7 78.86 3.05 -4.70
CA THR A 7 80.13 2.73 -5.43
C THR A 7 80.20 1.39 -6.18
N ALA A 8 80.05 1.53 -7.52
CA ALA A 8 80.89 1.01 -8.63
C ALA A 8 81.33 -0.47 -8.72
N HIS A 9 80.85 -1.13 -9.81
CA HIS A 9 81.52 -1.95 -10.85
C HIS A 9 82.93 -2.59 -10.62
N PRO A 10 83.38 -3.52 -11.50
CA PRO A 10 82.81 -4.77 -12.04
C PRO A 10 83.85 -5.94 -11.94
N VAL A 11 83.62 -7.08 -12.59
CA VAL A 11 84.59 -7.90 -13.39
C VAL A 11 84.37 -9.42 -13.30
N SER A 12 84.08 -9.97 -14.50
CA SER A 12 84.37 -11.27 -15.12
C SER A 12 84.19 -12.59 -14.37
N THR A 13 83.49 -13.53 -15.02
CA THR A 13 84.16 -14.55 -15.86
C THR A 13 83.21 -15.06 -16.97
N SER A 14 83.80 -15.33 -18.13
CA SER A 14 83.19 -15.71 -19.41
C SER A 14 83.01 -17.25 -19.54
N PRO A 15 82.77 -17.83 -20.74
CA PRO A 15 81.50 -18.49 -21.08
C PRO A 15 81.64 -20.00 -21.34
N THR A 16 80.53 -20.75 -21.36
CA THR A 16 80.51 -22.06 -22.05
C THR A 16 79.17 -22.32 -22.73
N SER A 17 79.21 -22.28 -24.07
CA SER A 17 78.47 -23.07 -25.07
C SER A 17 76.94 -23.24 -24.99
N GLN A 18 76.25 -22.68 -25.99
CA GLN A 18 75.02 -23.25 -26.59
C GLN A 18 75.27 -24.67 -27.14
N PRO A 19 74.23 -25.53 -27.27
CA PRO A 19 73.38 -25.58 -28.46
C PRO A 19 71.88 -25.74 -28.09
N GLY A 20 70.86 -25.46 -28.89
CA GLY A 20 70.75 -25.13 -30.30
C GLY A 20 69.35 -24.57 -30.58
N VAL A 21 69.21 -24.00 -31.76
CA VAL A 21 68.12 -23.14 -32.24
C VAL A 21 66.92 -23.98 -32.69
N GLU A 22 65.75 -23.83 -32.04
CA GLU A 22 64.42 -24.27 -32.53
C GLU A 22 63.66 -23.13 -33.23
N GLN A 23 64.33 -22.32 -34.07
CA GLN A 23 63.68 -21.23 -34.82
C GLN A 23 63.10 -21.59 -36.22
N PRO A 24 63.44 -22.70 -36.93
CA PRO A 24 62.93 -22.88 -38.30
C PRO A 24 61.52 -23.49 -38.40
N VAL A 25 61.05 -24.21 -37.37
CA VAL A 25 59.74 -24.90 -37.41
C VAL A 25 58.57 -23.91 -37.24
N GLN A 26 58.77 -22.84 -36.47
CA GLN A 26 57.72 -21.87 -36.15
C GLN A 26 57.45 -20.87 -37.30
N GLN A 27 58.46 -20.56 -38.12
CA GLN A 27 58.33 -19.71 -39.30
C GLN A 27 57.63 -20.46 -40.47
N GLN A 28 57.91 -21.77 -40.60
CA GLN A 28 57.20 -22.65 -41.53
C GLN A 28 55.70 -22.73 -41.24
N VAL A 29 55.31 -22.80 -39.96
CA VAL A 29 53.89 -22.85 -39.57
C VAL A 29 53.13 -21.57 -39.97
N ILE A 30 53.74 -20.39 -39.84
CA ILE A 30 53.14 -19.11 -40.27
C ILE A 30 52.98 -19.05 -41.80
N GLU A 31 53.99 -19.51 -42.56
CA GLU A 31 53.90 -19.61 -44.02
C GLU A 31 52.83 -20.64 -44.45
N GLU A 32 52.74 -21.80 -43.78
CA GLU A 32 51.73 -22.83 -44.04
C GLU A 32 50.30 -22.34 -43.77
N PHE A 33 50.07 -21.59 -42.69
CA PHE A 33 48.76 -20.99 -42.41
C PHE A 33 48.36 -19.92 -43.43
N SER A 34 49.32 -19.23 -44.05
CA SER A 34 49.07 -18.24 -45.10
C SER A 34 48.73 -18.86 -46.47
N GLU A 35 49.19 -20.08 -46.75
CA GLU A 35 48.90 -20.80 -48.00
C GLU A 35 47.58 -21.61 -47.95
N VAL A 36 47.01 -21.85 -46.76
CA VAL A 36 45.87 -22.75 -46.53
C VAL A 36 44.51 -22.01 -46.44
N GLU A 37 44.39 -20.82 -47.05
CA GLU A 37 43.14 -20.04 -47.03
C GLU A 37 41.92 -20.79 -47.60
N ASP A 38 42.11 -21.77 -48.49
CA ASP A 38 41.03 -22.35 -49.31
C ASP A 38 40.63 -23.82 -48.96
N ASP A 39 41.31 -24.48 -48.01
CA ASP A 39 41.06 -25.88 -47.57
C ASP A 39 40.79 -26.01 -46.05
N PRO A 40 39.52 -26.13 -45.62
CA PRO A 40 39.13 -26.22 -44.20
C PRO A 40 39.66 -27.45 -43.46
N ALA A 41 39.86 -28.58 -44.15
CA ALA A 41 40.31 -29.82 -43.51
C ALA A 41 41.79 -29.72 -43.14
N ARG A 42 42.62 -29.24 -44.08
CA ARG A 42 44.04 -29.01 -43.87
C ARG A 42 44.30 -27.90 -42.84
N PHE A 43 43.46 -26.86 -42.81
CA PHE A 43 43.53 -25.82 -41.77
C PHE A 43 43.27 -26.38 -40.37
N ARG A 44 42.22 -27.20 -40.20
CA ARG A 44 41.91 -27.86 -38.91
C ARG A 44 43.01 -28.79 -38.44
N GLU A 45 43.59 -29.57 -39.36
CA GLU A 45 44.75 -30.42 -39.08
C GLU A 45 45.95 -29.59 -38.64
N GLY A 46 46.22 -28.45 -39.29
CA GLY A 46 47.27 -27.52 -38.90
C GLY A 46 47.06 -26.92 -37.51
N VAL A 47 45.84 -26.48 -37.19
CA VAL A 47 45.49 -25.97 -35.85
C VAL A 47 45.65 -27.07 -34.79
N ALA A 48 45.16 -28.28 -35.05
CA ALA A 48 45.26 -29.41 -34.14
C ALA A 48 46.70 -29.92 -33.95
N ALA A 49 47.54 -29.82 -34.99
CA ALA A 49 48.96 -30.15 -34.94
C ALA A 49 49.77 -29.14 -34.12
N TYR A 50 49.37 -27.86 -34.12
CA TYR A 50 50.00 -26.83 -33.30
C TYR A 50 49.61 -26.95 -31.83
N ALA A 51 48.31 -27.07 -31.54
CA ALA A 51 47.81 -27.41 -30.20
C ALA A 51 46.37 -27.94 -30.25
N PRO A 52 45.99 -28.89 -29.38
CA PRO A 52 44.64 -29.45 -29.37
C PRO A 52 43.62 -28.39 -28.97
N PHE A 53 42.73 -28.02 -29.90
CA PHE A 53 41.61 -27.12 -29.67
C PHE A 53 40.31 -27.92 -29.55
N VAL A 54 39.63 -27.77 -28.41
CA VAL A 54 38.27 -28.28 -28.19
C VAL A 54 37.35 -27.09 -27.96
N THR A 55 36.31 -26.96 -28.79
CA THR A 55 35.33 -25.88 -28.69
C THR A 55 34.73 -25.82 -27.28
N GLY A 56 34.64 -24.62 -26.71
CA GLY A 56 34.10 -24.36 -25.37
C GLY A 56 35.09 -24.54 -24.20
N THR A 57 36.36 -24.90 -24.44
CA THR A 57 37.39 -25.07 -23.39
C THR A 57 38.47 -23.96 -23.42
N HIS A 58 39.25 -23.82 -22.34
CA HIS A 58 40.35 -22.84 -22.29
C HIS A 58 41.39 -23.09 -23.40
N LEU A 59 41.82 -22.02 -24.07
CA LEU A 59 42.85 -22.10 -25.10
C LEU A 59 44.19 -22.59 -24.51
N PRO A 60 44.89 -23.56 -25.14
CA PRO A 60 46.24 -23.96 -24.72
C PRO A 60 47.23 -22.80 -24.71
N GLU A 61 48.16 -22.76 -23.74
CA GLU A 61 49.18 -21.70 -23.61
C GLU A 61 50.04 -21.52 -24.89
N ALA A 62 50.18 -22.57 -25.70
CA ALA A 62 50.91 -22.53 -26.98
C ALA A 62 50.40 -21.46 -27.96
N PHE A 63 49.08 -21.18 -28.01
CA PHE A 63 48.52 -20.14 -28.88
C PHE A 63 48.82 -18.72 -28.40
N ARG A 64 49.16 -18.53 -27.11
CA ARG A 64 49.62 -17.25 -26.55
C ARG A 64 51.06 -16.98 -26.99
N ASP A 65 51.91 -18.00 -26.87
CA ASP A 65 53.32 -17.90 -27.23
C ASP A 65 53.49 -17.63 -28.76
N PHE A 66 52.55 -18.10 -29.59
CA PHE A 66 52.47 -17.77 -31.02
C PHE A 66 52.30 -16.26 -31.29
N ASP A 67 51.42 -15.58 -30.54
CA ASP A 67 51.15 -14.15 -30.74
C ASP A 67 52.32 -13.28 -30.24
N GLU A 68 52.97 -13.65 -29.12
CA GLU A 68 54.21 -12.99 -28.66
C GLU A 68 55.36 -13.14 -29.67
N LEU A 69 55.44 -14.28 -30.36
CA LEU A 69 56.43 -14.51 -31.43
C LEU A 69 56.11 -13.67 -32.69
N CYS A 70 54.84 -13.53 -33.05
CA CYS A 70 54.40 -12.72 -34.19
C CYS A 70 54.63 -11.22 -33.97
N GLU A 71 54.41 -10.71 -32.76
CA GLU A 71 54.66 -9.30 -32.40
C GLU A 71 56.15 -8.93 -32.53
N ASN A 72 57.05 -9.84 -32.14
CA ASN A 72 58.50 -9.63 -32.24
C ASN A 72 59.04 -9.68 -33.69
N ALA A 73 58.26 -10.21 -34.64
CA ALA A 73 58.70 -10.49 -36.01
C ALA A 73 57.86 -9.78 -37.11
N ALA A 74 56.92 -8.89 -36.73
CA ALA A 74 56.04 -8.13 -37.64
C ALA A 74 55.14 -8.99 -38.56
N PHE A 75 54.79 -10.21 -38.13
CA PHE A 75 53.85 -11.10 -38.84
C PHE A 75 52.40 -10.89 -38.35
N PRO A 76 51.37 -11.18 -39.19
CA PRO A 76 49.99 -11.16 -38.74
C PRO A 76 49.77 -12.21 -37.65
N THR A 77 49.28 -11.76 -36.48
CA THR A 77 48.85 -12.59 -35.35
C THR A 77 47.88 -13.70 -35.77
N PHE A 78 47.82 -14.79 -34.99
CA PHE A 78 46.97 -15.95 -35.27
C PHE A 78 45.52 -15.56 -35.54
N LEU A 79 44.96 -14.67 -34.72
CA LEU A 79 43.59 -14.18 -34.86
C LEU A 79 43.33 -13.52 -36.23
N LEU A 80 44.29 -12.76 -36.76
CA LEU A 80 44.16 -12.06 -38.04
C LEU A 80 44.23 -13.02 -39.23
N LEU A 81 45.03 -14.09 -39.11
CA LEU A 81 45.10 -15.18 -40.10
C LEU A 81 43.77 -15.95 -40.15
N VAL A 82 43.21 -16.29 -38.99
CA VAL A 82 41.91 -16.99 -38.88
C VAL A 82 40.77 -16.14 -39.49
N VAL A 83 40.79 -14.82 -39.26
CA VAL A 83 39.76 -13.89 -39.76
C VAL A 83 39.83 -13.72 -41.28
N LYS A 84 41.01 -13.81 -41.91
CA LYS A 84 41.15 -13.76 -43.38
C LYS A 84 40.46 -14.93 -44.08
N CYS A 85 40.41 -16.11 -43.46
CA CYS A 85 39.72 -17.28 -44.01
C CYS A 85 38.19 -17.13 -44.04
N LEU A 86 37.64 -16.26 -43.18
CA LEU A 86 36.20 -16.09 -42.95
C LEU A 86 35.41 -15.72 -44.24
N PRO A 87 35.77 -14.67 -45.01
CA PRO A 87 35.06 -14.32 -46.25
C PRO A 87 35.18 -15.38 -47.35
N VAL A 88 36.27 -16.14 -47.39
CA VAL A 88 36.49 -17.21 -48.39
C VAL A 88 35.56 -18.40 -48.10
N TRP A 89 35.54 -18.87 -46.85
CA TRP A 89 34.72 -20.01 -46.44
C TRP A 89 33.23 -19.66 -46.45
N PHE A 90 32.88 -18.42 -46.05
CA PHE A 90 31.51 -17.92 -46.09
C PHE A 90 30.93 -17.86 -47.52
N LYS A 91 31.73 -17.49 -48.53
CA LYS A 91 31.30 -17.53 -49.94
C LYS A 91 31.01 -18.95 -50.45
N LYS A 92 31.74 -19.96 -49.93
CA LYS A 92 31.56 -21.38 -50.29
C LYS A 92 30.35 -22.01 -49.59
N ALA A 93 30.00 -21.55 -48.38
CA ALA A 93 28.82 -21.98 -47.66
C ALA A 93 27.52 -21.45 -48.31
N ARG A 94 26.87 -22.28 -49.13
CA ARG A 94 25.55 -21.97 -49.72
C ARG A 94 24.45 -22.79 -49.04
N PRO A 95 23.31 -22.19 -48.67
CA PRO A 95 22.19 -22.94 -48.12
C PRO A 95 21.65 -23.91 -49.17
N LYS A 96 21.58 -25.20 -48.86
CA LYS A 96 20.90 -26.19 -49.70
C LYS A 96 19.39 -25.88 -49.73
N LYS A 97 18.75 -25.98 -50.91
CA LYS A 97 17.28 -25.98 -51.00
C LYS A 97 16.76 -27.16 -50.19
N VAL A 98 15.87 -26.89 -49.25
CA VAL A 98 15.24 -27.89 -48.38
C VAL A 98 14.25 -28.69 -49.22
N ASP A 99 14.60 -29.93 -49.57
CA ASP A 99 13.59 -30.93 -49.93
C ASP A 99 12.89 -31.38 -48.64
N ARG A 100 11.56 -31.35 -48.64
CA ARG A 100 10.72 -31.67 -47.49
C ARG A 100 11.11 -33.02 -46.87
N LEU A 101 11.66 -32.99 -45.65
CA LEU A 101 11.82 -34.14 -44.76
C LEU A 101 11.00 -33.86 -43.50
N ASP A 102 10.11 -34.81 -43.16
CA ASP A 102 9.07 -34.74 -42.12
C ASP A 102 9.58 -34.74 -40.66
N SER A 103 10.85 -34.41 -40.39
CA SER A 103 11.46 -34.55 -39.06
C SER A 103 11.93 -33.25 -38.39
N GLY A 104 11.71 -32.08 -38.98
CA GLY A 104 11.98 -30.78 -38.31
C GLY A 104 13.46 -30.44 -38.00
N ILE A 105 14.41 -31.36 -38.28
CA ILE A 105 15.84 -31.14 -38.04
C ILE A 105 16.55 -30.93 -39.39
N ARG A 106 17.02 -29.70 -39.63
CA ARG A 106 17.84 -29.36 -40.81
C ARG A 106 19.24 -29.98 -40.64
N SER A 107 19.67 -30.82 -41.57
CA SER A 107 21.07 -31.27 -41.63
C SER A 107 21.93 -30.17 -42.25
N PHE A 108 22.98 -29.75 -41.53
CA PHE A 108 23.93 -28.76 -42.04
C PHE A 108 24.81 -29.37 -43.13
N SER A 109 25.18 -28.56 -44.12
CA SER A 109 26.23 -28.98 -45.06
C SER A 109 27.60 -28.91 -44.39
N LYS A 110 28.55 -29.76 -44.81
CA LYS A 110 29.93 -29.74 -44.29
C LYS A 110 30.57 -28.34 -44.33
N SER A 111 30.32 -27.57 -45.40
CA SER A 111 30.74 -26.17 -45.51
C SER A 111 30.08 -25.21 -44.50
N GLU A 112 28.84 -25.47 -44.07
CA GLU A 112 28.18 -24.67 -43.02
C GLU A 112 28.75 -25.00 -41.63
N GLU A 113 29.08 -26.27 -41.37
CA GLU A 113 29.77 -26.72 -40.15
C GLU A 113 31.20 -26.16 -40.08
N ASP A 114 31.90 -26.08 -41.22
CA ASP A 114 33.24 -25.50 -41.32
C ASP A 114 33.28 -24.01 -40.94
N VAL A 115 32.31 -23.22 -41.42
CA VAL A 115 32.15 -21.80 -41.02
C VAL A 115 31.74 -21.68 -39.56
N THR A 116 30.86 -22.55 -39.06
CA THR A 116 30.41 -22.52 -37.65
C THR A 116 31.59 -22.78 -36.71
N TRP A 117 32.40 -23.80 -37.01
CA TRP A 117 33.62 -24.11 -36.26
C TRP A 117 34.62 -22.95 -36.27
N LEU A 118 34.80 -22.29 -37.42
CA LEU A 118 35.71 -21.14 -37.54
C LEU A 118 35.23 -19.96 -36.68
N LEU A 119 33.93 -19.67 -36.68
CA LEU A 119 33.33 -18.64 -35.84
C LEU A 119 33.43 -18.99 -34.34
N GLU A 120 33.22 -20.26 -33.96
CA GLU A 120 33.40 -20.72 -32.59
C GLU A 120 34.86 -20.61 -32.13
N LEU A 121 35.83 -20.94 -33.00
CA LEU A 121 37.25 -20.75 -32.75
C LEU A 121 37.58 -19.27 -32.49
N ILE A 122 37.07 -18.36 -33.33
CA ILE A 122 37.28 -16.92 -33.16
C ILE A 122 36.66 -16.44 -31.84
N ARG A 123 35.41 -16.85 -31.55
CA ARG A 123 34.73 -16.51 -30.30
C ARG A 123 35.50 -16.99 -29.08
N ASP A 124 35.90 -18.25 -29.06
CA ASP A 124 36.57 -18.86 -27.91
C ASP A 124 37.99 -18.31 -27.75
N TYR A 125 38.68 -17.99 -28.85
CA TYR A 125 39.92 -17.23 -28.82
C TYR A 125 39.72 -15.89 -28.13
N ILE A 126 38.76 -15.08 -28.59
CA ILE A 126 38.42 -13.77 -28.00
C ILE A 126 37.81 -13.89 -26.61
N LYS A 127 37.33 -15.05 -26.17
CA LYS A 127 36.76 -15.23 -24.82
C LYS A 127 37.77 -15.69 -23.79
N TYR A 128 38.81 -16.43 -24.17
CA TYR A 128 39.73 -17.07 -23.22
C TYR A 128 41.17 -16.55 -23.22
N THR A 129 41.66 -15.81 -24.23
CA THR A 129 43.03 -15.22 -24.18
C THR A 129 43.15 -14.08 -23.16
N ARG A 130 44.31 -13.86 -22.54
CA ARG A 130 44.54 -12.70 -21.64
C ARG A 130 45.38 -11.58 -22.27
N ALA A 131 45.80 -11.74 -23.53
CA ALA A 131 46.64 -10.78 -24.24
C ALA A 131 45.81 -9.56 -24.71
N PRO A 132 46.35 -8.33 -24.61
CA PRO A 132 45.69 -7.13 -25.14
C PRO A 132 45.63 -7.19 -26.67
N LEU A 133 44.48 -6.85 -27.25
CA LEU A 133 44.28 -6.79 -28.71
C LEU A 133 45.05 -5.58 -29.27
N THR A 134 45.92 -5.76 -30.26
CA THR A 134 46.67 -4.66 -30.92
C THR A 134 45.74 -3.78 -31.78
N HIS A 135 46.09 -2.51 -31.97
CA HIS A 135 45.24 -1.46 -32.57
C HIS A 135 44.59 -1.75 -33.94
N GLN A 136 45.11 -2.69 -34.74
CA GLN A 136 44.58 -3.01 -36.08
C GLN A 136 43.68 -4.26 -36.12
N GLN A 137 43.71 -5.12 -35.10
CA GLN A 137 42.96 -6.38 -35.10
C GLN A 137 41.43 -6.21 -34.95
N PRO A 138 40.90 -5.33 -34.07
CA PRO A 138 39.46 -5.25 -33.83
C PRO A 138 38.67 -4.74 -35.03
N ALA A 139 39.23 -3.79 -35.79
CA ALA A 139 38.55 -3.18 -36.94
C ALA A 139 38.31 -4.20 -38.07
N GLY A 140 39.31 -5.02 -38.40
CA GLY A 140 39.18 -6.05 -39.43
C GLY A 140 38.21 -7.17 -39.03
N ILE A 141 38.18 -7.56 -37.75
CA ILE A 141 37.21 -8.54 -37.25
C ILE A 141 35.79 -7.97 -37.30
N VAL A 142 35.59 -6.74 -36.83
CA VAL A 142 34.28 -6.09 -36.86
C VAL A 142 33.78 -5.98 -38.29
N GLU A 143 34.61 -5.61 -39.27
CA GLU A 143 34.21 -5.48 -40.67
C GLU A 143 33.74 -6.81 -41.28
N GLU A 144 34.53 -7.88 -41.15
CA GLU A 144 34.21 -9.20 -41.73
C GLU A 144 33.03 -9.89 -41.02
N VAL A 145 32.98 -9.83 -39.69
CA VAL A 145 31.87 -10.38 -38.91
C VAL A 145 30.58 -9.59 -39.15
N SER A 146 30.69 -8.26 -39.29
CA SER A 146 29.56 -7.40 -39.70
C SER A 146 29.04 -7.76 -41.10
N ALA A 147 29.91 -8.13 -42.03
CA ALA A 147 29.51 -8.57 -43.37
C ALA A 147 28.67 -9.87 -43.33
N ILE A 148 29.02 -10.82 -42.46
CA ILE A 148 28.24 -12.04 -42.23
C ILE A 148 26.88 -11.70 -41.62
N CYS A 149 26.86 -10.85 -40.59
CA CYS A 149 25.65 -10.33 -39.97
C CYS A 149 24.71 -9.71 -41.02
N ARG A 150 25.20 -8.80 -41.87
CA ARG A 150 24.41 -8.15 -42.95
C ARG A 150 23.85 -9.13 -43.98
N SER A 151 24.49 -10.28 -44.18
CA SER A 151 24.06 -11.25 -45.18
C SER A 151 22.78 -11.99 -44.77
N GLY A 152 22.53 -12.18 -43.46
CA GLY A 152 21.32 -12.81 -42.91
C GLY A 152 21.02 -14.23 -43.40
N ARG A 153 21.97 -14.94 -44.02
CA ARG A 153 21.69 -16.19 -44.78
C ARG A 153 21.49 -17.43 -43.91
N ILE A 154 22.27 -17.56 -42.84
CA ILE A 154 22.31 -18.74 -41.97
C ILE A 154 22.26 -18.26 -40.53
N GLU A 155 21.23 -18.69 -39.81
CA GLU A 155 20.95 -18.25 -38.44
C GLU A 155 22.12 -18.46 -37.49
N ILE A 156 22.66 -19.70 -37.42
CA ILE A 156 23.74 -20.03 -36.48
C ILE A 156 24.99 -19.18 -36.71
N HIS A 157 25.30 -18.84 -37.97
CA HIS A 157 26.44 -17.97 -38.29
C HIS A 157 26.21 -16.55 -37.81
N VAL A 158 25.00 -16.02 -37.93
CA VAL A 158 24.66 -14.67 -37.45
C VAL A 158 24.68 -14.63 -35.92
N VAL A 159 24.14 -15.64 -35.24
CA VAL A 159 24.15 -15.71 -33.77
C VAL A 159 25.58 -15.78 -33.23
N THR A 160 26.43 -16.68 -33.75
CA THR A 160 27.84 -16.76 -33.32
C THR A 160 28.61 -15.50 -33.67
N SER A 161 28.32 -14.85 -34.79
CA SER A 161 28.89 -13.56 -35.18
C SER A 161 28.54 -12.44 -34.19
N LEU A 162 27.28 -12.37 -33.73
CA LEU A 162 26.87 -11.43 -32.71
C LEU A 162 27.57 -11.69 -31.37
N GLU A 163 27.78 -12.95 -30.99
CA GLU A 163 28.54 -13.30 -29.78
C GLU A 163 30.00 -12.84 -29.86
N ILE A 164 30.64 -12.97 -31.02
CA ILE A 164 32.00 -12.47 -31.26
C ILE A 164 32.05 -10.95 -31.06
N LEU A 165 31.11 -10.21 -31.66
CA LEU A 165 31.03 -8.75 -31.52
C LEU A 165 30.85 -8.33 -30.06
N LEU A 166 30.03 -9.05 -29.29
CA LEU A 166 29.84 -8.79 -27.86
C LEU A 166 31.09 -9.08 -27.02
N GLU A 167 31.82 -10.16 -27.32
CA GLU A 167 33.03 -10.50 -26.59
C GLU A 167 34.17 -9.54 -26.90
N LEU A 168 34.26 -9.03 -28.14
CA LEU A 168 35.18 -7.95 -28.50
C LEU A 168 34.94 -6.69 -27.66
N PHE A 169 33.68 -6.31 -27.41
CA PHE A 169 33.37 -5.13 -26.59
C PHE A 169 33.90 -5.21 -25.16
N LYS A 170 34.05 -6.42 -24.59
CA LYS A 170 34.59 -6.62 -23.24
C LYS A 170 36.10 -6.39 -23.13
N ARG A 171 36.84 -6.53 -24.23
CA ARG A 171 38.31 -6.67 -24.22
C ARG A 171 39.09 -5.51 -24.81
N VAL A 172 38.44 -4.60 -25.54
CA VAL A 172 39.14 -3.45 -26.09
C VAL A 172 39.50 -2.47 -24.97
N ASP A 173 40.79 -2.44 -24.61
CA ASP A 173 41.41 -1.57 -23.60
C ASP A 173 41.12 -0.06 -23.84
N PRO A 174 41.16 0.77 -22.77
CA PRO A 174 40.64 2.14 -22.77
C PRO A 174 41.44 3.22 -23.54
N PHE A 175 42.55 2.95 -24.24
CA PHE A 175 43.30 4.01 -24.97
C PHE A 175 44.14 3.47 -26.14
N PRO A 176 44.12 4.12 -27.33
CA PRO A 176 45.33 4.68 -27.93
C PRO A 176 45.59 6.04 -27.30
N THR A 177 46.83 6.26 -26.88
CA THR A 177 47.40 7.57 -26.56
C THR A 177 47.52 8.44 -27.82
N SER A 178 46.41 8.91 -28.36
CA SER A 178 46.32 10.04 -29.32
C SER A 178 44.85 10.24 -29.64
N GLY A 179 44.30 11.41 -29.30
CA GLY A 179 42.86 11.68 -29.42
C GLY A 179 42.31 11.32 -30.79
N ASP A 180 41.40 10.34 -30.83
CA ASP A 180 40.59 10.04 -32.00
C ASP A 180 39.36 9.19 -31.62
N ASP A 181 38.21 9.59 -32.15
CA ASP A 181 36.85 9.04 -31.93
C ASP A 181 36.64 7.59 -32.44
N GLY A 182 37.70 6.89 -32.85
CA GLY A 182 37.62 5.62 -33.60
C GLY A 182 36.96 4.47 -32.84
N GLY A 183 37.23 4.31 -31.55
CA GLY A 183 36.63 3.24 -30.74
C GLY A 183 35.14 3.46 -30.42
N GLU A 184 34.72 4.71 -30.26
CA GLU A 184 33.30 5.08 -30.12
C GLU A 184 32.55 4.90 -31.44
N GLN A 185 33.17 5.27 -32.57
CA GLN A 185 32.58 5.12 -33.89
C GLN A 185 32.34 3.66 -34.25
N VAL A 186 33.32 2.76 -34.00
CA VAL A 186 33.17 1.32 -34.27
C VAL A 186 32.04 0.72 -33.41
N ALA A 187 31.91 1.14 -32.15
CA ALA A 187 30.80 0.73 -31.30
C ALA A 187 29.44 1.24 -31.83
N ALA A 188 29.38 2.49 -32.27
CA ALA A 188 28.18 3.10 -32.85
C ALA A 188 27.73 2.40 -34.15
N ASP A 189 28.67 2.11 -35.05
CA ASP A 189 28.41 1.43 -36.32
C ASP A 189 27.90 -0.01 -36.08
N THR A 190 28.47 -0.68 -35.09
CA THR A 190 28.03 -2.02 -34.69
C THR A 190 26.64 -2.00 -34.06
N ILE A 191 26.35 -1.08 -33.15
CA ILE A 191 25.01 -0.92 -32.55
C ILE A 191 23.96 -0.69 -33.63
N THR A 192 24.26 0.17 -34.60
CA THR A 192 23.37 0.47 -35.74
C THR A 192 23.14 -0.78 -36.61
N LEU A 193 24.17 -1.60 -36.81
CA LEU A 193 24.03 -2.87 -37.51
C LEU A 193 23.11 -3.85 -36.77
N VAL A 194 23.29 -4.00 -35.46
CA VAL A 194 22.49 -4.93 -34.66
C VAL A 194 21.04 -4.46 -34.56
N GLU A 195 20.79 -3.14 -34.46
CA GLU A 195 19.44 -2.56 -34.59
C GLU A 195 18.80 -2.91 -35.94
N GLY A 196 19.56 -2.77 -37.03
CA GLY A 196 19.10 -3.14 -38.37
C GLY A 196 18.69 -4.61 -38.46
N LEU A 197 19.46 -5.51 -37.84
CA LEU A 197 19.12 -6.94 -37.77
C LEU A 197 17.89 -7.22 -36.92
N ALA A 198 17.75 -6.56 -35.78
CA ALA A 198 16.59 -6.73 -34.91
C ALA A 198 15.28 -6.26 -35.56
N CYS A 199 15.31 -5.16 -36.34
CA CYS A 199 14.11 -4.59 -36.94
C CYS A 199 13.79 -5.12 -38.35
N ARG A 200 14.80 -5.43 -39.18
CA ARG A 200 14.62 -5.69 -40.63
C ARG A 200 14.82 -7.14 -41.05
N SER A 201 15.23 -8.02 -40.14
CA SER A 201 15.40 -9.45 -40.44
C SER A 201 14.07 -10.13 -40.82
N GLU A 202 14.14 -11.15 -41.67
CA GLU A 202 13.00 -12.01 -42.01
C GLU A 202 12.81 -13.17 -41.03
N SER A 203 13.83 -13.49 -40.21
CA SER A 203 13.77 -14.55 -39.21
C SER A 203 13.54 -14.00 -37.80
N ALA A 204 12.58 -14.58 -37.08
CA ALA A 204 12.28 -14.27 -35.68
C ALA A 204 13.48 -14.57 -34.77
N SER A 205 14.13 -15.72 -34.97
CA SER A 205 15.28 -16.16 -34.17
C SER A 205 16.48 -15.20 -34.24
N ILE A 206 16.80 -14.71 -35.44
CA ILE A 206 17.86 -13.71 -35.65
C ILE A 206 17.50 -12.39 -34.97
N SER A 207 16.23 -11.99 -35.04
CA SER A 207 15.75 -10.76 -34.41
C SER A 207 15.85 -10.83 -32.88
N VAL A 208 15.50 -11.98 -32.29
CA VAL A 208 15.65 -12.25 -30.86
C VAL A 208 17.12 -12.28 -30.44
N ALA A 209 17.99 -12.93 -31.23
CA ALA A 209 19.42 -12.97 -30.95
C ALA A 209 20.04 -11.56 -31.01
N ALA A 210 19.66 -10.74 -31.99
CA ALA A 210 20.07 -9.35 -32.11
C ALA A 210 19.58 -8.50 -30.94
N ALA A 211 18.31 -8.66 -30.51
CA ALA A 211 17.77 -8.00 -29.33
C ALA A 211 18.56 -8.35 -28.06
N LYS A 212 18.84 -9.64 -27.83
CA LYS A 212 19.69 -10.11 -26.72
C LYS A 212 21.10 -9.54 -26.77
N ALA A 213 21.66 -9.41 -27.98
CA ALA A 213 22.96 -8.79 -28.17
C ALA A 213 22.95 -7.31 -27.80
N LEU A 214 21.98 -6.52 -28.27
CA LEU A 214 21.84 -5.11 -27.90
C LEU A 214 21.68 -4.91 -26.40
N VAL A 215 20.86 -5.75 -25.77
CA VAL A 215 20.65 -5.80 -24.32
C VAL A 215 21.99 -6.00 -23.58
N ARG A 216 22.76 -7.00 -23.96
CA ARG A 216 24.08 -7.28 -23.37
C ARG A 216 25.09 -6.17 -23.63
N ALA A 217 25.09 -5.61 -24.83
CA ALA A 217 25.95 -4.49 -25.20
C ALA A 217 25.65 -3.26 -24.33
N PHE A 218 24.38 -2.90 -24.16
CA PHE A 218 23.97 -1.79 -23.29
C PHE A 218 24.48 -1.99 -21.86
N GLY A 219 24.29 -3.17 -21.28
CA GLY A 219 24.75 -3.49 -19.92
C GLY A 219 26.27 -3.34 -19.73
N GLN A 220 27.05 -3.80 -20.70
CA GLN A 220 28.52 -3.74 -20.67
C GLN A 220 29.07 -2.33 -20.93
N LEU A 221 28.41 -1.57 -21.80
CA LEU A 221 28.82 -0.22 -22.18
C LEU A 221 28.41 0.83 -21.14
N PHE A 222 27.43 0.54 -20.28
CA PHE A 222 26.85 1.49 -19.34
C PHE A 222 27.87 2.18 -18.42
N THR A 223 28.83 1.41 -17.88
CA THR A 223 29.90 1.95 -17.01
C THR A 223 31.17 2.28 -17.78
N SER A 224 31.47 1.55 -18.85
CA SER A 224 32.74 1.65 -19.59
C SER A 224 32.76 2.75 -20.66
N ARG A 225 31.67 2.91 -21.43
CA ARG A 225 31.55 3.84 -22.57
C ARG A 225 30.16 4.49 -22.61
N PRO A 226 29.93 5.57 -21.84
CA PRO A 226 28.60 6.15 -21.68
C PRO A 226 28.00 6.75 -22.97
N LYS A 227 28.79 7.30 -23.91
CA LYS A 227 28.27 7.77 -25.21
C LYS A 227 27.69 6.64 -26.06
N ALA A 228 28.43 5.54 -26.19
CA ALA A 228 27.98 4.36 -26.91
C ALA A 228 26.77 3.71 -26.20
N ALA A 229 26.70 3.77 -24.86
CA ALA A 229 25.55 3.32 -24.10
C ALA A 229 24.28 4.15 -24.37
N VAL A 230 24.39 5.47 -24.58
CA VAL A 230 23.25 6.32 -24.98
C VAL A 230 22.73 5.93 -26.37
N LEU A 231 23.63 5.66 -27.33
CA LEU A 231 23.24 5.16 -28.65
C LEU A 231 22.59 3.78 -28.56
N ALA A 232 23.17 2.85 -27.79
CA ALA A 232 22.58 1.54 -27.55
C ALA A 232 21.18 1.64 -26.94
N PHE A 233 20.96 2.57 -26.01
CA PHE A 233 19.63 2.84 -25.46
C PHE A 233 18.64 3.36 -26.51
N GLN A 234 19.05 4.29 -27.38
CA GLN A 234 18.19 4.76 -28.47
C GLN A 234 17.80 3.61 -29.41
N SER A 235 18.75 2.74 -29.76
CA SER A 235 18.47 1.54 -30.55
C SER A 235 17.53 0.57 -29.84
N LEU A 236 17.68 0.36 -28.52
CA LEU A 236 16.74 -0.45 -27.73
C LEU A 236 15.32 0.16 -27.77
N VAL A 237 15.18 1.47 -27.62
CA VAL A 237 13.89 2.17 -27.72
C VAL A 237 13.26 1.98 -29.09
N ASN A 238 14.04 2.04 -30.17
CA ASN A 238 13.55 1.80 -31.53
C ASN A 238 13.09 0.35 -31.75
N VAL A 239 13.85 -0.63 -31.26
CA VAL A 239 13.49 -2.06 -31.36
C VAL A 239 12.23 -2.37 -30.56
N ALA A 240 12.03 -1.75 -29.40
CA ALA A 240 10.82 -1.93 -28.59
C ALA A 240 9.55 -1.35 -29.25
N GLY A 241 9.71 -0.32 -30.08
CA GLY A 241 8.61 0.30 -30.82
C GLY A 241 8.01 -0.61 -31.90
N THR A 242 7.10 -0.07 -32.70
CA THR A 242 6.41 -0.78 -33.79
C THR A 242 7.29 -1.06 -35.01
N VAL A 243 8.56 -0.65 -34.97
CA VAL A 243 9.53 -0.84 -36.06
C VAL A 243 9.96 -2.31 -36.17
N CYS A 244 10.07 -3.01 -35.04
CA CYS A 244 10.34 -4.44 -35.03
C CYS A 244 9.05 -5.24 -35.25
N LYS A 245 9.09 -6.24 -36.13
CA LYS A 245 7.91 -7.06 -36.48
C LYS A 245 7.63 -8.19 -35.48
N PHE A 246 8.64 -8.67 -34.77
CA PHE A 246 8.56 -9.89 -33.96
C PHE A 246 8.31 -9.57 -32.48
N PRO A 247 7.21 -10.05 -31.88
CA PRO A 247 6.89 -9.81 -30.46
C PRO A 247 7.98 -10.29 -29.50
N GLU A 248 8.61 -11.44 -29.75
CA GLU A 248 9.58 -12.01 -28.81
C GLU A 248 10.84 -11.13 -28.69
N ALA A 249 11.28 -10.55 -29.81
CA ALA A 249 12.41 -9.62 -29.82
C ALA A 249 12.08 -8.30 -29.12
N ARG A 250 10.85 -7.79 -29.29
CA ARG A 250 10.36 -6.59 -28.59
C ARG A 250 10.29 -6.81 -27.09
N ILE A 251 9.70 -7.91 -26.65
CA ILE A 251 9.56 -8.27 -25.22
C ILE A 251 10.95 -8.37 -24.57
N GLU A 252 11.93 -8.98 -25.24
CA GLU A 252 13.29 -9.09 -24.71
C GLU A 252 13.93 -7.72 -24.41
N VAL A 253 13.72 -6.73 -25.28
CA VAL A 253 14.20 -5.36 -25.03
C VAL A 253 13.38 -4.67 -23.95
N MET A 254 12.06 -4.84 -23.96
CA MET A 254 11.16 -4.26 -22.96
C MET A 254 11.47 -4.77 -21.54
N ARG A 255 11.97 -6.01 -21.38
CA ARG A 255 12.41 -6.56 -20.09
C ARG A 255 13.45 -5.71 -19.39
N ILE A 256 14.35 -5.07 -20.12
CA ILE A 256 15.33 -4.15 -19.55
C ILE A 256 14.75 -2.76 -19.42
N LEU A 257 14.11 -2.24 -20.48
CA LEU A 257 13.61 -0.86 -20.49
C LEU A 257 12.60 -0.60 -19.37
N CYS A 258 11.69 -1.53 -19.10
CA CYS A 258 10.70 -1.43 -18.01
C CYS A 258 11.32 -1.54 -16.60
N ARG A 259 12.54 -2.05 -16.46
CA ARG A 259 13.24 -2.23 -15.18
C ARG A 259 14.22 -1.10 -14.84
N LEU A 260 14.45 -0.18 -15.77
CA LEU A 260 15.23 1.02 -15.49
C LEU A 260 14.53 1.88 -14.43
N ARG A 261 15.30 2.30 -13.43
CA ARG A 261 14.90 3.19 -12.34
C ARG A 261 15.94 4.29 -12.15
N SER A 262 15.59 5.33 -11.39
CA SER A 262 16.53 6.36 -10.97
C SER A 262 16.62 6.46 -9.45
N THR A 263 17.81 6.76 -8.93
CA THR A 263 18.03 7.07 -7.51
C THR A 263 17.57 8.49 -7.18
N ALA A 264 17.57 8.86 -5.90
CA ALA A 264 17.22 10.22 -5.47
C ALA A 264 18.11 11.31 -6.11
N SER A 265 19.37 10.98 -6.44
CA SER A 265 20.30 11.86 -7.16
C SER A 265 20.18 11.81 -8.69
N GLY A 266 19.24 11.01 -9.22
CA GLY A 266 19.00 10.87 -10.65
C GLY A 266 19.96 9.92 -11.40
N MET A 267 20.73 9.10 -10.67
CA MET A 267 21.56 8.03 -11.27
C MET A 267 20.69 6.84 -11.67
N ILE A 268 21.02 6.19 -12.78
CA ILE A 268 20.21 5.09 -13.33
C ILE A 268 20.70 3.74 -12.82
N TYR A 269 19.76 2.86 -12.47
CA TYR A 269 20.03 1.48 -12.07
C TYR A 269 18.94 0.53 -12.58
N LEU A 270 19.18 -0.79 -12.49
CA LEU A 270 18.17 -1.81 -12.79
C LEU A 270 17.54 -2.35 -11.51
N ASP A 271 16.21 -2.36 -11.51
CA ASP A 271 15.43 -3.02 -10.48
C ASP A 271 15.20 -4.50 -10.83
N ASN A 272 15.62 -5.37 -9.91
CA ASN A 272 15.54 -6.81 -10.09
C ASN A 272 14.16 -7.36 -9.71
N ASP A 273 13.41 -6.66 -8.85
CA ASP A 273 12.11 -7.11 -8.33
C ASP A 273 11.06 -5.99 -8.43
N PRO A 274 10.48 -5.78 -9.63
CA PRO A 274 9.52 -4.70 -9.83
C PRO A 274 8.20 -5.01 -9.09
N ASP A 275 7.70 -4.04 -8.34
CA ASP A 275 6.44 -4.12 -7.59
C ASP A 275 5.19 -4.04 -8.50
N CYS A 276 5.01 -5.05 -9.36
CA CYS A 276 3.88 -5.19 -10.29
C CYS A 276 3.33 -6.61 -10.38
N ARG A 277 3.76 -7.52 -9.50
CA ARG A 277 3.24 -8.91 -9.44
C ARG A 277 1.72 -8.94 -9.33
N TYR A 278 1.13 -8.03 -8.56
CA TYR A 278 -0.33 -7.94 -8.41
C TYR A 278 -1.05 -7.64 -9.74
N VAL A 279 -0.48 -6.79 -10.60
CA VAL A 279 -1.02 -6.48 -11.94
C VAL A 279 -0.85 -7.69 -12.87
N ALA A 280 0.29 -8.38 -12.78
CA ALA A 280 0.52 -9.63 -13.52
C ALA A 280 -0.51 -10.71 -13.15
N THR A 281 -0.85 -10.83 -11.86
CA THR A 281 -1.91 -11.72 -11.37
C THR A 281 -3.29 -11.36 -11.94
N MET A 282 -3.60 -10.06 -12.12
CA MET A 282 -4.85 -9.61 -12.76
C MET A 282 -4.98 -10.06 -14.22
N LEU A 283 -3.87 -10.19 -14.95
CA LEU A 283 -3.86 -10.70 -16.33
C LEU A 283 -3.60 -12.22 -16.42
N CYS A 284 -3.63 -12.93 -15.29
CA CYS A 284 -3.31 -14.35 -15.20
C CYS A 284 -1.89 -14.72 -15.72
N ARG A 285 -0.91 -13.81 -15.59
CA ARG A 285 0.49 -13.96 -16.05
C ARG A 285 1.47 -14.44 -14.99
N THR A 286 0.97 -14.79 -13.80
CA THR A 286 1.74 -15.48 -12.74
C THR A 286 1.44 -16.96 -12.78
N ILE A 287 2.42 -17.81 -12.42
CA ILE A 287 2.26 -19.27 -12.44
C ILE A 287 1.03 -19.68 -11.61
N GLU A 288 0.88 -19.13 -10.41
CA GLU A 288 -0.28 -19.36 -9.53
C GLU A 288 -1.61 -19.00 -10.21
N SER A 289 -1.72 -17.80 -10.78
CA SER A 289 -2.96 -17.37 -11.45
C SER A 289 -3.30 -18.20 -12.70
N ALA A 290 -2.29 -18.60 -13.47
CA ALA A 290 -2.47 -19.40 -14.67
C ALA A 290 -2.93 -20.82 -14.32
N THR A 291 -2.35 -21.44 -13.29
CA THR A 291 -2.77 -22.78 -12.81
C THR A 291 -4.22 -22.77 -12.34
N LEU A 292 -4.64 -21.78 -11.53
CA LEU A 292 -6.03 -21.63 -11.08
C LEU A 292 -7.01 -21.45 -12.25
N LEU A 293 -6.63 -20.68 -13.28
CA LEU A 293 -7.44 -20.53 -14.48
C LEU A 293 -7.59 -21.87 -15.23
N GLN A 294 -6.51 -22.64 -15.36
CA GLN A 294 -6.55 -23.96 -15.98
C GLN A 294 -7.41 -24.95 -15.19
N GLU A 295 -7.31 -24.95 -13.85
CA GLU A 295 -8.12 -25.80 -12.97
C GLU A 295 -9.61 -25.47 -13.07
N SER A 296 -9.98 -24.20 -13.07
CA SER A 296 -11.38 -23.77 -13.26
C SER A 296 -11.93 -24.23 -14.61
N THR A 297 -11.11 -24.16 -15.66
CA THR A 297 -11.46 -24.61 -17.01
C THR A 297 -11.58 -26.14 -17.08
N LYS A 298 -10.70 -26.88 -16.38
CA LYS A 298 -10.76 -28.36 -16.25
C LYS A 298 -12.00 -28.81 -15.47
N ALA A 299 -12.37 -28.13 -14.39
CA ALA A 299 -13.59 -28.41 -13.62
C ALA A 299 -14.87 -28.19 -14.45
N GLN A 300 -14.87 -27.22 -15.37
CA GLN A 300 -15.94 -27.04 -16.34
C GLN A 300 -16.03 -28.20 -17.34
N ARG A 301 -14.88 -28.72 -17.80
CA ARG A 301 -14.82 -29.89 -18.70
C ARG A 301 -15.36 -31.17 -18.04
N GLN A 302 -15.13 -31.37 -16.74
CA GLN A 302 -15.67 -32.55 -16.03
C GLN A 302 -17.19 -32.50 -15.83
N ASN A 303 -17.79 -31.32 -15.68
CA ASN A 303 -19.24 -31.15 -15.58
C ASN A 303 -19.99 -31.23 -16.92
N VAL A 304 -19.30 -31.05 -18.06
CA VAL A 304 -19.90 -31.08 -19.42
C VAL A 304 -19.75 -32.46 -20.09
N ARG A 305 -19.16 -33.45 -19.41
CA ARG A 305 -19.04 -34.84 -19.92
C ARG A 305 -20.37 -35.59 -20.13
N SER A 306 -21.53 -34.96 -19.94
CA SER A 306 -22.85 -35.49 -20.30
C SER A 306 -23.35 -35.10 -21.69
N SER A 307 -22.64 -34.26 -22.45
CA SER A 307 -23.01 -33.95 -23.85
C SER A 307 -21.77 -33.84 -24.73
N GLY A 308 -21.61 -34.78 -25.66
CA GLY A 308 -20.41 -34.93 -26.46
C GLY A 308 -20.16 -33.80 -27.46
N ARG A 309 -18.94 -33.25 -27.42
CA ARG A 309 -18.01 -33.08 -28.55
C ARG A 309 -16.73 -32.43 -28.01
N SER A 310 -15.62 -33.14 -28.15
CA SER A 310 -14.28 -32.69 -27.77
C SER A 310 -13.74 -31.74 -28.84
N SER A 311 -13.75 -30.43 -28.59
CA SER A 311 -12.86 -29.51 -29.29
C SER A 311 -11.54 -29.42 -28.51
N ASN A 312 -10.45 -29.90 -29.11
CA ASN A 312 -9.10 -29.60 -28.64
C ASN A 312 -8.87 -28.09 -28.79
N THR A 313 -9.07 -27.34 -27.71
CA THR A 313 -8.43 -26.04 -27.54
C THR A 313 -7.07 -26.32 -26.92
N GLU A 314 -6.02 -26.09 -27.72
CA GLU A 314 -4.63 -26.08 -27.31
C GLU A 314 -4.47 -25.29 -26.01
N SER A 315 -3.64 -25.79 -25.10
CA SER A 315 -3.17 -25.03 -23.95
C SER A 315 -2.67 -23.68 -24.43
N ALA A 316 -3.15 -22.58 -23.85
CA ALA A 316 -2.62 -21.26 -24.15
C ALA A 316 -1.12 -21.25 -23.79
N GLU A 317 -0.25 -21.35 -24.78
CA GLU A 317 1.17 -21.10 -24.63
C GLU A 317 1.33 -19.57 -24.49
N PHE A 318 1.77 -19.13 -23.32
CA PHE A 318 2.07 -17.74 -23.06
C PHE A 318 3.51 -17.47 -23.50
N GLU A 319 3.73 -16.44 -24.33
CA GLU A 319 5.10 -16.05 -24.75
C GLU A 319 5.94 -15.52 -23.58
N TRP A 320 5.28 -15.02 -22.54
CA TRP A 320 5.92 -14.54 -21.32
C TRP A 320 5.06 -14.78 -20.08
N MET A 321 5.76 -14.97 -18.95
CA MET A 321 5.23 -15.12 -17.60
C MET A 321 6.08 -14.28 -16.64
N PHE A 322 5.44 -13.65 -15.65
CA PHE A 322 6.12 -12.73 -14.73
C PHE A 322 7.23 -13.41 -13.92
N ASP A 323 6.97 -14.62 -13.44
CA ASP A 323 7.91 -15.38 -12.61
C ASP A 323 9.17 -15.80 -13.39
N ASP A 324 9.04 -16.07 -14.70
CA ASP A 324 10.19 -16.42 -15.57
C ASP A 324 11.14 -15.23 -15.72
N GLU A 325 10.62 -14.00 -15.77
CA GLU A 325 11.42 -12.81 -16.00
C GLU A 325 12.36 -12.46 -14.85
N GLN A 326 12.00 -12.78 -13.60
CA GLN A 326 12.89 -12.56 -12.46
C GLN A 326 14.20 -13.37 -12.59
N SER A 327 14.13 -14.55 -13.20
CA SER A 327 15.29 -15.43 -13.38
C SER A 327 16.13 -15.12 -14.63
N ASN A 328 15.58 -14.39 -15.60
CA ASN A 328 16.16 -14.24 -16.94
C ASN A 328 17.06 -13.00 -17.13
N LEU A 329 17.22 -12.14 -16.12
CA LEU A 329 18.15 -11.01 -16.19
C LEU A 329 19.60 -11.50 -16.14
N SER A 330 20.32 -11.33 -17.24
CA SER A 330 21.76 -11.63 -17.32
C SER A 330 22.66 -10.45 -16.96
N ILE A 331 22.09 -9.31 -16.58
CA ILE A 331 22.80 -8.03 -16.43
C ILE A 331 22.37 -7.36 -15.12
N THR A 332 23.34 -6.79 -14.42
CA THR A 332 23.12 -5.89 -13.28
C THR A 332 23.71 -4.53 -13.63
N LEU A 333 22.95 -3.45 -13.39
CA LEU A 333 23.44 -2.08 -13.53
C LEU A 333 23.52 -1.46 -12.15
N GLU A 334 24.74 -1.18 -11.69
CA GLU A 334 24.97 -0.37 -10.50
C GLU A 334 24.83 1.12 -10.83
N PRO A 335 24.37 1.96 -9.87
CA PRO A 335 24.27 3.40 -10.07
C PRO A 335 25.61 4.00 -10.50
N SER A 336 25.64 4.64 -11.67
CA SER A 336 26.84 5.29 -12.21
C SER A 336 26.70 6.82 -12.17
N PRO A 337 27.70 7.56 -11.65
CA PRO A 337 27.65 9.02 -11.61
C PRO A 337 27.75 9.68 -13.00
N ASN A 338 28.13 8.92 -14.03
CA ASN A 338 28.28 9.39 -15.40
C ASN A 338 26.99 9.28 -16.23
N MET A 339 26.00 8.51 -15.75
CA MET A 339 24.71 8.28 -16.42
C MET A 339 23.57 8.88 -15.59
N ILE A 340 23.04 10.01 -16.05
CA ILE A 340 22.01 10.76 -15.32
C ILE A 340 20.74 10.98 -16.14
N VAL A 341 19.61 11.14 -15.45
CA VAL A 341 18.32 11.54 -16.06
C VAL A 341 18.14 13.06 -16.04
N ASP A 342 18.83 13.77 -15.13
CA ASP A 342 18.52 15.16 -14.83
C ASP A 342 18.85 16.14 -15.97
N LYS A 343 17.87 16.99 -16.33
CA LYS A 343 18.01 18.07 -17.33
C LYS A 343 18.73 19.30 -16.77
N ASN A 344 18.66 19.51 -15.45
CA ASN A 344 19.06 20.76 -14.82
C ASN A 344 20.53 20.79 -14.37
N LEU A 345 21.24 19.67 -14.48
CA LEU A 345 22.69 19.64 -14.30
C LEU A 345 23.39 20.13 -15.57
N ASP A 346 24.27 21.11 -15.43
CA ASP A 346 25.11 21.61 -16.53
C ASP A 346 25.98 20.46 -17.09
N LEU A 347 25.64 19.98 -18.29
CA LEU A 347 26.37 18.93 -19.02
C LEU A 347 27.70 19.42 -19.62
N ARG A 348 28.18 20.61 -19.24
CA ARG A 348 29.35 21.27 -19.83
C ARG A 348 30.68 20.58 -19.49
N ASP A 349 30.68 19.68 -18.49
CA ASP A 349 31.89 18.98 -18.03
C ASP A 349 32.33 17.83 -18.96
N GLY A 350 31.51 17.41 -19.93
CA GLY A 350 31.84 16.33 -20.88
C GLY A 350 31.98 14.92 -20.26
N THR A 351 31.80 14.80 -18.94
CA THR A 351 31.93 13.58 -18.14
C THR A 351 30.60 12.89 -17.85
N ARG A 352 29.49 13.64 -17.90
CA ARG A 352 28.12 13.16 -17.63
C ARG A 352 27.31 13.13 -18.91
N PHE A 353 26.53 12.06 -19.08
CA PHE A 353 25.71 11.81 -20.25
C PHE A 353 24.28 11.51 -19.84
N ARG A 354 23.34 11.87 -20.72
CA ARG A 354 21.90 11.83 -20.43
C ARG A 354 21.19 10.78 -21.26
N LEU A 355 20.36 9.97 -20.60
CA LEU A 355 19.46 9.02 -21.26
C LEU A 355 18.10 9.68 -21.53
N ASP A 356 17.63 9.60 -22.78
CA ASP A 356 16.36 10.19 -23.19
C ASP A 356 15.17 9.27 -22.85
N ILE A 357 14.81 9.25 -21.57
CA ILE A 357 13.68 8.46 -21.07
C ILE A 357 12.34 8.92 -21.66
N ALA A 358 12.23 10.16 -22.14
CA ALA A 358 11.01 10.65 -22.77
C ALA A 358 10.72 9.89 -24.08
N ALA A 359 11.75 9.60 -24.87
CA ALA A 359 11.62 8.81 -26.09
C ALA A 359 11.07 7.40 -25.81
N TRP A 360 11.55 6.75 -24.73
CA TRP A 360 11.02 5.47 -24.29
C TRP A 360 9.53 5.56 -23.93
N LEU A 361 9.15 6.54 -23.10
CA LEU A 361 7.76 6.68 -22.66
C LEU A 361 6.81 6.95 -23.84
N ILE A 362 7.25 7.72 -24.84
CA ILE A 362 6.48 7.97 -26.07
C ILE A 362 6.29 6.67 -26.86
N GLN A 363 7.34 5.84 -27.00
CA GLN A 363 7.22 4.55 -27.68
C GLN A 363 6.31 3.58 -26.92
N ALA A 364 6.42 3.49 -25.59
CA ALA A 364 5.53 2.68 -24.76
C ALA A 364 4.06 3.16 -24.89
N THR A 365 3.86 4.48 -24.94
CA THR A 365 2.54 5.08 -25.17
C THR A 365 1.99 4.76 -26.57
N ALA A 366 2.84 4.79 -27.60
CA ALA A 366 2.46 4.40 -28.95
C ALA A 366 2.06 2.92 -29.04
N CYS A 367 2.74 2.05 -28.27
CA CYS A 367 2.36 0.65 -28.13
C CYS A 367 0.96 0.50 -27.51
N LEU A 368 0.63 1.29 -26.48
CA LEU A 368 -0.71 1.27 -25.87
C LEU A 368 -1.81 1.78 -26.82
N GLN A 369 -1.48 2.67 -27.76
CA GLN A 369 -2.45 3.26 -28.67
C GLN A 369 -2.70 2.44 -29.94
N SER A 370 -1.64 1.87 -30.54
CA SER A 370 -1.67 1.39 -31.92
C SER A 370 -1.21 -0.05 -32.15
N ASP A 371 -0.71 -0.73 -31.11
CA ASP A 371 -0.12 -2.07 -31.26
C ASP A 371 -1.18 -3.15 -31.56
N THR A 372 -0.93 -3.97 -32.58
CA THR A 372 -1.79 -5.09 -32.98
C THR A 372 -1.58 -6.33 -32.12
N GLU A 373 -0.40 -6.50 -31.53
CA GLU A 373 -0.02 -7.72 -30.81
C GLU A 373 -0.43 -7.69 -29.34
N TRP A 374 -1.05 -8.77 -28.86
CA TRP A 374 -1.53 -8.84 -27.47
C TRP A 374 -0.40 -9.03 -26.47
N GLU A 375 0.61 -9.82 -26.81
CA GLU A 375 1.70 -10.16 -25.88
C GLU A 375 2.50 -8.92 -25.48
N THR A 376 2.93 -8.13 -26.47
CA THR A 376 3.64 -6.86 -26.23
C THR A 376 2.77 -5.82 -25.50
N TYR A 377 1.48 -5.74 -25.84
CA TYR A 377 0.53 -4.87 -25.15
C TYR A 377 0.37 -5.28 -23.67
N SER A 378 0.19 -6.57 -23.41
CA SER A 378 0.03 -7.11 -22.05
C SER A 378 1.29 -6.91 -21.19
N TYR A 379 2.47 -6.96 -21.81
CA TYR A 379 3.75 -6.68 -21.15
C TYR A 379 3.81 -5.25 -20.63
N ILE A 380 3.56 -4.27 -21.50
CA ILE A 380 3.56 -2.85 -21.13
C ILE A 380 2.50 -2.56 -20.06
N LEU A 381 1.31 -3.15 -20.17
CA LEU A 381 0.24 -2.97 -19.18
C LEU A 381 0.66 -3.37 -17.76
N VAL A 382 1.45 -4.43 -17.60
CA VAL A 382 1.87 -4.93 -16.29
C VAL A 382 3.03 -4.12 -15.74
N HIS A 383 4.06 -3.85 -16.55
CA HIS A 383 5.32 -3.33 -16.03
C HIS A 383 5.39 -1.80 -15.98
N LEU A 384 4.69 -1.09 -16.88
CA LEU A 384 4.81 0.37 -16.98
C LEU A 384 4.31 1.10 -15.73
N SER A 385 3.30 0.56 -15.03
CA SER A 385 2.80 1.16 -13.78
C SER A 385 3.88 1.21 -12.69
N SER A 386 4.64 0.12 -12.51
CA SER A 386 5.77 0.07 -11.55
C SER A 386 6.92 1.01 -11.95
N GLN A 387 7.13 1.22 -13.25
CA GLN A 387 8.15 2.15 -13.72
C GLN A 387 7.74 3.60 -13.48
N LEU A 388 6.48 3.94 -13.78
CA LEU A 388 5.90 5.26 -13.50
C LEU A 388 5.89 5.59 -12.00
N ALA A 389 5.92 4.58 -11.13
CA ALA A 389 6.02 4.80 -9.70
C ALA A 389 7.32 5.50 -9.28
N ASN A 390 8.43 5.32 -10.00
CA ASN A 390 9.68 6.04 -9.74
C ASN A 390 9.59 7.46 -10.32
N ILE A 391 9.19 8.42 -9.48
CA ILE A 391 8.86 9.79 -9.91
C ILE A 391 10.07 10.51 -10.50
N LYS A 392 11.27 10.35 -9.93
CA LYS A 392 12.49 11.04 -10.40
C LYS A 392 12.88 10.64 -11.82
N LEU A 393 12.55 9.42 -12.26
CA LEU A 393 12.85 8.94 -13.61
C LEU A 393 12.12 9.75 -14.70
N PHE A 394 10.90 10.21 -14.41
CA PHE A 394 10.08 10.96 -15.37
C PHE A 394 9.85 12.42 -14.98
N ARG A 395 10.38 12.90 -13.84
CA ARG A 395 10.21 14.28 -13.35
C ARG A 395 10.59 15.35 -14.38
N ASN A 396 11.57 15.06 -15.24
CA ASN A 396 12.02 15.97 -16.30
C ASN A 396 11.33 15.76 -17.66
N SER A 397 10.43 14.79 -17.77
CA SER A 397 9.77 14.36 -19.01
C SER A 397 8.25 14.46 -18.91
N LEU A 398 7.75 15.47 -18.18
CA LEU A 398 6.32 15.61 -17.86
C LEU A 398 5.43 15.75 -19.11
N SER A 399 5.93 16.31 -20.21
CA SER A 399 5.20 16.39 -21.49
C SER A 399 4.89 15.01 -22.09
N ALA A 400 5.80 14.04 -21.95
CA ALA A 400 5.57 12.65 -22.35
C ALA A 400 4.55 11.98 -21.42
N VAL A 401 4.64 12.23 -20.10
CA VAL A 401 3.64 11.74 -19.13
C VAL A 401 2.26 12.33 -19.40
N ALA A 402 2.17 13.61 -19.79
CA ALA A 402 0.92 14.28 -20.17
C ALA A 402 0.25 13.61 -21.37
N THR A 403 1.07 13.20 -22.33
CA THR A 403 0.62 12.52 -23.55
C THR A 403 0.10 11.12 -23.23
N LEU A 404 0.82 10.35 -22.40
CA LEU A 404 0.36 9.06 -21.89
C LEU A 404 -0.98 9.20 -21.17
N ARG A 405 -1.08 10.12 -20.19
CA ARG A 405 -2.32 10.37 -19.43
C ARG A 405 -3.49 10.70 -20.35
N ARG A 406 -3.29 11.59 -21.34
CA ARG A 406 -4.33 11.96 -22.31
C ARG A 406 -4.84 10.74 -23.08
N ILE A 407 -3.94 9.89 -23.57
CA ILE A 407 -4.31 8.68 -24.31
C ILE A 407 -5.04 7.68 -23.41
N LEU A 408 -4.57 7.45 -22.19
CA LEU A 408 -5.25 6.57 -21.22
C LEU A 408 -6.66 7.07 -20.89
N HIS A 409 -6.81 8.38 -20.66
CA HIS A 409 -8.11 9.01 -20.43
C HIS A 409 -9.05 8.83 -21.63
N GLU A 410 -8.57 9.11 -22.85
CA GLU A 410 -9.34 8.92 -24.09
C GLU A 410 -9.79 7.46 -24.26
N GLN A 411 -8.91 6.50 -23.99
CA GLN A 411 -9.21 5.07 -24.09
C GLN A 411 -10.27 4.60 -23.09
N ILE A 412 -10.24 5.11 -21.86
CA ILE A 412 -11.21 4.75 -20.81
C ILE A 412 -12.57 5.39 -21.08
N VAL A 413 -12.59 6.68 -21.41
CA VAL A 413 -13.85 7.42 -21.61
C VAL A 413 -14.54 7.02 -22.91
N SER A 414 -13.78 6.78 -23.97
CA SER A 414 -14.31 6.39 -25.29
C SER A 414 -14.50 4.88 -25.44
N GLU A 415 -14.16 4.10 -24.41
CA GLU A 415 -14.30 2.64 -24.37
C GLU A 415 -13.55 1.90 -25.51
N THR A 416 -12.49 2.50 -26.05
CA THR A 416 -11.69 1.95 -27.17
C THR A 416 -10.62 0.96 -26.70
N LEU A 417 -10.91 0.20 -25.64
CA LEU A 417 -9.97 -0.76 -25.05
C LEU A 417 -9.74 -1.96 -25.97
N LYS A 418 -8.48 -2.38 -26.10
CA LYS A 418 -8.11 -3.59 -26.85
C LYS A 418 -8.76 -4.81 -26.19
N ALA A 419 -9.46 -5.60 -26.99
CA ALA A 419 -10.07 -6.84 -26.50
C ALA A 419 -8.99 -7.93 -26.33
N PRO A 420 -8.92 -8.61 -25.18
CA PRO A 420 -7.99 -9.72 -24.99
C PRO A 420 -8.36 -10.91 -25.90
N PRO A 421 -7.38 -11.78 -26.26
CA PRO A 421 -7.64 -13.00 -27.01
C PRO A 421 -8.63 -13.92 -26.28
N ALA A 422 -9.53 -14.58 -27.02
CA ALA A 422 -10.54 -15.47 -26.43
C ALA A 422 -9.94 -16.66 -25.66
N SER A 423 -8.71 -17.07 -25.98
CA SER A 423 -7.95 -18.13 -25.30
C SER A 423 -7.55 -17.75 -23.87
N SER A 424 -7.44 -16.46 -23.55
CA SER A 424 -6.99 -15.97 -22.25
C SER A 424 -8.07 -16.03 -21.15
N GLY A 425 -9.35 -16.12 -21.51
CA GLY A 425 -10.46 -16.04 -20.56
C GLY A 425 -10.64 -14.66 -19.91
N LEU A 426 -9.89 -13.65 -20.36
CA LEU A 426 -9.94 -12.27 -19.87
C LEU A 426 -11.05 -11.46 -20.56
N THR A 427 -11.43 -10.36 -19.92
CA THR A 427 -12.46 -9.41 -20.35
C THR A 427 -11.86 -8.02 -20.54
N ARG A 428 -12.55 -7.12 -21.27
CA ARG A 428 -12.12 -5.71 -21.42
C ARG A 428 -11.99 -4.99 -20.07
N SER A 429 -12.80 -5.37 -19.09
CA SER A 429 -12.73 -4.84 -17.74
C SER A 429 -11.43 -5.24 -17.01
N ASP A 430 -10.78 -6.34 -17.39
CA ASP A 430 -9.48 -6.77 -16.80
C ASP A 430 -8.34 -5.90 -17.35
N VAL A 431 -8.41 -5.57 -18.63
CA VAL A 431 -7.53 -4.57 -19.25
C VAL A 431 -7.73 -3.20 -18.59
N ALA A 432 -8.99 -2.79 -18.35
CA ALA A 432 -9.30 -1.54 -17.67
C ALA A 432 -8.68 -1.47 -16.26
N LEU A 433 -8.69 -2.56 -15.49
CA LEU A 433 -8.02 -2.62 -14.17
C LEU A 433 -6.52 -2.30 -14.27
N CYS A 434 -5.83 -2.84 -15.27
CA CYS A 434 -4.40 -2.57 -15.49
C CYS A 434 -4.16 -1.10 -15.86
N LEU A 435 -5.03 -0.52 -16.69
CA LEU A 435 -4.95 0.91 -17.03
C LEU A 435 -5.21 1.81 -15.82
N PHE A 436 -6.14 1.45 -14.93
CA PHE A 436 -6.34 2.18 -13.67
C PHE A 436 -5.15 2.06 -12.71
N SER A 437 -4.50 0.89 -12.65
CA SER A 437 -3.24 0.72 -11.93
C SER A 437 -2.15 1.66 -12.49
N MET A 438 -2.08 1.81 -13.82
CA MET A 438 -1.16 2.74 -14.49
C MET A 438 -1.51 4.22 -14.25
N LEU A 439 -2.80 4.58 -14.17
CA LEU A 439 -3.25 5.93 -13.84
C LEU A 439 -2.98 6.34 -12.38
N THR A 440 -2.87 5.39 -11.46
CA THR A 440 -2.75 5.67 -10.03
C THR A 440 -1.44 6.42 -9.68
N PRO A 441 -0.24 6.00 -10.16
CA PRO A 441 0.98 6.79 -10.02
C PRO A 441 0.90 8.19 -10.63
N LEU A 442 0.09 8.39 -11.68
CA LEU A 442 -0.05 9.69 -12.35
C LEU A 442 -0.70 10.78 -11.46
N ILE A 443 -1.32 10.39 -10.35
CA ILE A 443 -1.83 11.31 -9.33
C ILE A 443 -0.67 12.07 -8.69
N ALA A 444 0.45 11.40 -8.38
CA ALA A 444 1.63 12.04 -7.80
C ALA A 444 2.22 13.10 -8.74
N TYR A 445 2.31 12.81 -10.04
CA TYR A 445 2.78 13.78 -11.03
C TYR A 445 1.89 15.02 -11.15
N ALA A 446 0.60 14.94 -10.80
CA ALA A 446 -0.30 16.10 -10.80
C ALA A 446 0.09 17.16 -9.74
N THR A 447 0.85 16.74 -8.72
CA THR A 447 1.28 17.63 -7.64
C THR A 447 2.53 18.45 -8.01
N ILE A 448 3.33 17.97 -8.98
CA ILE A 448 4.55 18.63 -9.45
C ILE A 448 4.20 19.90 -10.20
N GLU A 449 4.87 21.01 -9.88
CA GLU A 449 4.67 22.29 -10.54
C GLU A 449 5.50 22.39 -11.83
N ASP A 450 4.84 22.61 -12.97
CA ASP A 450 5.47 22.85 -14.27
C ASP A 450 4.69 23.95 -15.02
N ALA A 451 5.40 24.90 -15.61
CA ALA A 451 4.81 26.05 -16.29
C ALA A 451 4.18 25.72 -17.66
N GLU A 452 4.57 24.61 -18.29
CA GLU A 452 4.11 24.22 -19.63
C GLU A 452 2.81 23.39 -19.59
N ILE A 453 2.40 22.90 -18.41
CA ILE A 453 1.28 21.97 -18.26
C ILE A 453 0.08 22.68 -17.60
N ASP A 454 -1.09 22.60 -18.27
CA ASP A 454 -2.36 23.00 -17.65
C ASP A 454 -2.76 22.00 -16.55
N LYS A 455 -2.38 22.34 -15.31
CA LYS A 455 -2.67 21.56 -14.11
C LYS A 455 -4.16 21.33 -13.88
N THR A 456 -5.00 22.33 -14.11
CA THR A 456 -6.45 22.20 -13.86
C THR A 456 -7.05 21.20 -14.83
N HIS A 457 -6.64 21.27 -16.10
CA HIS A 457 -7.06 20.28 -17.09
C HIS A 457 -6.53 18.88 -16.76
N TRP A 458 -5.29 18.78 -16.26
CA TRP A 458 -4.68 17.52 -15.86
C TRP A 458 -5.46 16.81 -14.76
N GLU A 459 -5.69 17.51 -13.66
CA GLU A 459 -6.41 16.97 -12.51
C GLU A 459 -7.82 16.52 -12.90
N LYS A 460 -8.50 17.31 -13.73
CA LYS A 460 -9.86 17.00 -14.18
C LYS A 460 -9.93 15.71 -15.01
N GLN A 461 -8.99 15.49 -15.94
CA GLN A 461 -8.95 14.25 -16.74
C GLN A 461 -8.77 13.01 -15.86
N LEU A 462 -7.89 13.06 -14.85
CA LEU A 462 -7.69 11.94 -13.92
C LEU A 462 -8.98 11.61 -13.15
N VAL A 463 -9.62 12.62 -12.55
CA VAL A 463 -10.85 12.44 -11.78
C VAL A 463 -11.98 11.89 -12.67
N GLN A 464 -12.11 12.39 -13.90
CA GLN A 464 -13.10 11.90 -14.86
C GLN A 464 -12.84 10.45 -15.28
N ALA A 465 -11.59 10.05 -15.51
CA ALA A 465 -11.24 8.66 -15.81
C ALA A 465 -11.65 7.72 -14.66
N PHE A 466 -11.30 8.05 -13.41
CA PHE A 466 -11.68 7.23 -12.26
C PHE A 466 -13.19 7.19 -12.03
N MET A 467 -13.91 8.30 -12.25
CA MET A 467 -15.37 8.30 -12.19
C MET A 467 -16.03 7.46 -13.27
N ALA A 468 -15.45 7.38 -14.48
CA ALA A 468 -15.92 6.49 -15.54
C ALA A 468 -15.76 5.01 -15.15
N GLY A 469 -14.68 4.67 -14.43
CA GLY A 469 -14.46 3.33 -13.88
C GLY A 469 -15.41 2.94 -12.74
N MET A 470 -16.13 3.88 -12.13
CA MET A 470 -17.16 3.53 -11.14
C MET A 470 -18.44 2.95 -11.75
N ASP A 471 -18.65 3.11 -13.07
CA ASP A 471 -19.85 2.60 -13.74
C ASP A 471 -19.71 1.10 -14.04
N ASP A 472 -20.30 0.28 -13.17
CA ASP A 472 -20.27 -1.18 -13.27
C ASP A 472 -20.84 -1.74 -14.59
N ALA A 473 -21.75 -0.98 -15.23
CA ALA A 473 -22.29 -1.32 -16.55
C ALA A 473 -21.22 -1.26 -17.66
N LYS A 474 -20.22 -0.38 -17.51
CA LYS A 474 -19.11 -0.25 -18.46
C LYS A 474 -17.97 -1.21 -18.10
N PHE A 475 -17.58 -1.22 -16.82
CA PHE A 475 -16.39 -1.92 -16.36
C PHE A 475 -16.63 -2.69 -15.05
N ASP A 476 -17.15 -3.92 -15.17
CA ASP A 476 -17.37 -4.82 -14.04
C ASP A 476 -16.09 -5.02 -13.18
N GLY A 477 -16.21 -4.80 -11.87
CA GLY A 477 -15.13 -5.02 -10.89
C GLY A 477 -14.06 -3.93 -10.78
N THR A 478 -14.14 -2.83 -11.55
CA THR A 478 -13.19 -1.70 -11.47
C THR A 478 -13.54 -0.65 -10.40
N PHE A 479 -14.73 -0.75 -9.80
CA PHE A 479 -15.18 0.18 -8.76
C PHE A 479 -14.19 0.29 -7.58
N ARG A 480 -13.68 -0.85 -7.09
CA ARG A 480 -12.74 -0.92 -5.94
C ARG A 480 -11.50 -0.05 -6.18
N CYS A 481 -10.77 -0.29 -7.27
CA CYS A 481 -9.53 0.45 -7.56
C CYS A 481 -9.81 1.93 -7.82
N CYS A 482 -10.93 2.28 -8.45
CA CYS A 482 -11.29 3.66 -8.72
C CYS A 482 -11.62 4.44 -7.44
N VAL A 483 -12.35 3.86 -6.49
CA VAL A 483 -12.62 4.49 -5.18
C VAL A 483 -11.31 4.69 -4.40
N HIS A 484 -10.41 3.71 -4.45
CA HIS A 484 -9.10 3.82 -3.80
C HIS A 484 -8.24 4.92 -4.43
N ALA A 485 -8.23 5.02 -5.77
CA ALA A 485 -7.54 6.11 -6.48
C ALA A 485 -8.15 7.48 -6.16
N LEU A 486 -9.48 7.60 -6.11
CA LEU A 486 -10.19 8.83 -5.70
C LEU A 486 -9.91 9.21 -4.25
N SER A 487 -9.62 8.23 -3.38
CA SER A 487 -9.17 8.47 -2.01
C SER A 487 -7.83 9.22 -2.00
N VAL A 488 -6.86 8.77 -2.81
CA VAL A 488 -5.57 9.46 -2.97
C VAL A 488 -5.75 10.83 -3.63
N CYS A 489 -6.59 10.93 -4.67
CA CYS A 489 -6.92 12.22 -5.30
C CYS A 489 -7.52 13.22 -4.29
N SER A 490 -8.35 12.75 -3.35
CA SER A 490 -8.95 13.62 -2.32
C SER A 490 -7.90 14.23 -1.39
N LEU A 491 -6.72 13.63 -1.27
CA LEU A 491 -5.60 14.14 -0.47
C LEU A 491 -4.67 15.04 -1.26
N GLU A 492 -4.28 14.61 -2.46
CA GLU A 492 -3.26 15.29 -3.28
C GLU A 492 -3.85 16.45 -4.10
N ILE A 493 -5.06 16.27 -4.64
CA ILE A 493 -5.74 17.25 -5.52
C ILE A 493 -7.15 17.61 -5.01
N PRO A 494 -7.29 18.06 -3.74
CA PRO A 494 -8.59 18.29 -3.11
C PRO A 494 -9.44 19.37 -3.80
N GLY A 495 -8.81 20.32 -4.51
CA GLY A 495 -9.50 21.42 -5.19
C GLY A 495 -10.35 20.97 -6.39
N THR A 496 -9.86 20.00 -7.16
CA THR A 496 -10.56 19.49 -8.35
C THR A 496 -11.56 18.40 -7.97
N VAL A 497 -11.18 17.44 -7.13
CA VAL A 497 -12.09 16.40 -6.61
C VAL A 497 -13.24 17.03 -5.81
N GLY A 498 -12.96 18.11 -5.09
CA GLY A 498 -13.92 18.93 -4.36
C GLY A 498 -15.22 19.20 -5.14
N LYS A 499 -15.10 19.55 -6.41
CA LYS A 499 -16.23 19.91 -7.26
C LYS A 499 -17.02 18.71 -7.76
N GLU A 500 -16.42 17.52 -7.77
CA GLU A 500 -16.99 16.29 -8.32
C GLU A 500 -17.57 15.35 -7.25
N TYR A 501 -17.41 15.66 -5.95
CA TYR A 501 -17.98 14.85 -4.86
C TYR A 501 -19.49 14.55 -5.02
N PRO A 502 -20.36 15.50 -5.43
CA PRO A 502 -21.77 15.19 -5.62
C PRO A 502 -22.01 14.06 -6.64
N HIS A 503 -21.25 14.02 -7.74
CA HIS A 503 -21.33 12.98 -8.75
C HIS A 503 -20.74 11.65 -8.26
N ILE A 504 -19.64 11.69 -7.50
CA ILE A 504 -19.03 10.51 -6.87
C ILE A 504 -20.04 9.86 -5.91
N LEU A 505 -20.70 10.66 -5.06
CA LEU A 505 -21.72 10.18 -4.12
C LEU A 505 -22.93 9.59 -4.85
N GLU A 506 -23.38 10.19 -5.96
CA GLU A 506 -24.47 9.66 -6.75
C GLU A 506 -24.13 8.27 -7.32
N LYS A 507 -22.93 8.11 -7.88
CA LYS A 507 -22.42 6.82 -8.37
C LYS A 507 -22.29 5.79 -7.25
N MET A 508 -21.76 6.19 -6.09
CA MET A 508 -21.67 5.34 -4.90
C MET A 508 -23.05 4.85 -4.43
N SER A 509 -24.04 5.74 -4.39
CA SER A 509 -25.39 5.41 -3.94
C SER A 509 -26.04 4.27 -4.76
N LYS A 510 -25.75 4.22 -6.07
CA LYS A 510 -26.26 3.18 -7.00
C LYS A 510 -25.63 1.81 -6.78
N VAL A 511 -24.46 1.74 -6.14
CA VAL A 511 -23.66 0.51 -5.96
C VAL A 511 -23.74 -0.04 -4.52
N THR A 512 -24.41 0.68 -3.62
CA THR A 512 -24.51 0.34 -2.17
C THR A 512 -25.08 -1.05 -1.87
N THR A 513 -25.83 -1.66 -2.79
CA THR A 513 -26.41 -3.02 -2.62
C THR A 513 -25.39 -4.15 -2.75
N LYS A 514 -24.13 -3.85 -3.14
CA LYS A 514 -23.06 -4.83 -3.25
C LYS A 514 -22.27 -4.90 -1.95
N SER A 515 -22.61 -5.85 -1.07
CA SER A 515 -22.00 -5.96 0.26
C SER A 515 -20.46 -5.98 0.27
N HIS A 516 -19.82 -6.70 -0.66
CA HIS A 516 -18.34 -6.76 -0.80
C HIS A 516 -17.66 -5.41 -1.14
N LEU A 517 -18.39 -4.40 -1.61
CA LEU A 517 -17.84 -3.07 -1.90
C LEU A 517 -18.07 -2.06 -0.77
N SER A 518 -18.92 -2.40 0.20
CA SER A 518 -19.36 -1.49 1.27
C SER A 518 -18.19 -0.97 2.10
N VAL A 519 -17.23 -1.84 2.47
CA VAL A 519 -16.06 -1.44 3.28
C VAL A 519 -15.26 -0.34 2.57
N HIS A 520 -14.97 -0.50 1.28
CA HIS A 520 -14.21 0.50 0.52
C HIS A 520 -14.95 1.83 0.35
N MET A 521 -16.28 1.79 0.20
CA MET A 521 -17.10 3.00 0.15
C MET A 521 -17.07 3.76 1.48
N ILE A 522 -17.24 3.04 2.60
CA ILE A 522 -17.27 3.66 3.93
C ILE A 522 -15.87 4.13 4.35
N GLU A 523 -14.80 3.40 4.03
CA GLU A 523 -13.43 3.87 4.29
C GLU A 523 -13.11 5.15 3.52
N PHE A 524 -13.54 5.26 2.26
CA PHE A 524 -13.46 6.53 1.52
C PHE A 524 -14.23 7.65 2.22
N LEU A 525 -15.47 7.40 2.66
CA LEU A 525 -16.27 8.41 3.37
C LEU A 525 -15.65 8.80 4.72
N CYS A 526 -15.02 7.87 5.44
CA CYS A 526 -14.27 8.15 6.67
C CYS A 526 -13.05 9.04 6.36
N GLN A 527 -12.28 8.69 5.32
CA GLN A 527 -11.13 9.47 4.91
C GLN A 527 -11.52 10.91 4.52
N VAL A 528 -12.58 11.08 3.74
CA VAL A 528 -13.07 12.42 3.34
C VAL A 528 -13.59 13.20 4.55
N ALA A 529 -14.28 12.55 5.51
CA ALA A 529 -14.74 13.21 6.75
C ALA A 529 -13.59 13.73 7.63
N MET A 530 -12.40 13.12 7.48
CA MET A 530 -11.19 13.50 8.20
C MET A 530 -10.40 14.58 7.45
N LEU A 531 -10.93 15.18 6.39
CA LEU A 531 -10.28 16.24 5.63
C LEU A 531 -11.09 17.56 5.75
N PRO A 532 -10.77 18.44 6.72
CA PRO A 532 -11.51 19.67 6.93
C PRO A 532 -11.53 20.60 5.70
N GLU A 533 -10.45 20.60 4.91
CA GLU A 533 -10.33 21.38 3.66
C GLU A 533 -11.41 21.03 2.63
N VAL A 534 -11.93 19.80 2.69
CA VAL A 534 -12.88 19.26 1.73
C VAL A 534 -14.32 19.60 2.11
N HIS A 535 -14.61 19.77 3.41
CA HIS A 535 -15.97 20.01 3.92
C HIS A 535 -16.64 21.25 3.34
N LYS A 536 -15.85 22.25 2.89
CA LYS A 536 -16.36 23.46 2.23
C LYS A 536 -17.06 23.19 0.89
N HIS A 537 -16.79 22.05 0.25
CA HIS A 537 -17.38 21.69 -1.03
C HIS A 537 -18.70 20.93 -0.91
N PHE A 538 -19.09 20.52 0.31
CA PHE A 538 -20.31 19.76 0.55
C PHE A 538 -21.44 20.68 0.98
N ASN A 539 -22.57 20.60 0.28
CA ASN A 539 -23.81 21.19 0.75
C ASN A 539 -24.55 20.23 1.70
N THR A 540 -25.64 20.70 2.28
CA THR A 540 -26.47 19.94 3.23
C THR A 540 -27.13 18.71 2.59
N GLU A 541 -27.46 18.78 1.30
CA GLU A 541 -28.03 17.67 0.54
C GLU A 541 -27.00 16.56 0.26
N ASP A 542 -25.77 16.93 -0.04
CA ASP A 542 -24.68 15.98 -0.26
C ASP A 542 -24.33 15.26 1.04
N LYS A 543 -24.32 15.98 2.17
CA LYS A 543 -24.20 15.34 3.50
C LYS A 543 -25.36 14.38 3.77
N ARG A 544 -26.60 14.73 3.37
CA ARG A 544 -27.76 13.81 3.46
C ARG A 544 -27.55 12.54 2.61
N LYS A 545 -26.96 12.65 1.41
CA LYS A 545 -26.60 11.48 0.58
C LYS A 545 -25.57 10.59 1.30
N VAL A 546 -24.56 11.16 1.95
CA VAL A 546 -23.59 10.41 2.76
C VAL A 546 -24.30 9.59 3.86
N PHE A 547 -25.20 10.21 4.61
CA PHE A 547 -25.98 9.50 5.63
C PHE A 547 -26.89 8.42 5.00
N ALA A 548 -27.49 8.68 3.83
CA ALA A 548 -28.31 7.69 3.14
C ALA A 548 -27.50 6.44 2.75
N ILE A 549 -26.29 6.62 2.19
CA ILE A 549 -25.37 5.52 1.87
C ILE A 549 -25.03 4.73 3.13
N CYS A 550 -24.64 5.41 4.21
CA CYS A 550 -24.33 4.79 5.50
C CYS A 550 -25.50 3.95 6.03
N THR A 551 -26.71 4.51 6.04
CA THR A 551 -27.91 3.78 6.50
C THR A 551 -28.28 2.60 5.60
N ALA A 552 -28.05 2.71 4.29
CA ALA A 552 -28.30 1.62 3.35
C ALA A 552 -27.35 0.44 3.59
N VAL A 553 -26.05 0.70 3.83
CA VAL A 553 -25.06 -0.35 4.19
C VAL A 553 -25.44 -1.02 5.52
N LEU A 554 -25.88 -0.25 6.52
CA LEU A 554 -26.33 -0.83 7.80
C LEU A 554 -27.57 -1.71 7.63
N ASN A 555 -28.54 -1.30 6.80
CA ASN A 555 -29.75 -2.06 6.58
C ASN A 555 -29.47 -3.35 5.79
N ASP A 556 -28.62 -3.30 4.76
CA ASP A 556 -28.17 -4.50 4.04
C ASP A 556 -27.57 -5.53 5.01
N ARG A 557 -26.75 -5.07 5.96
CA ARG A 557 -26.20 -5.93 7.01
C ARG A 557 -27.26 -6.50 7.95
N ARG A 558 -28.23 -5.70 8.38
CA ARG A 558 -29.34 -6.17 9.24
C ARG A 558 -30.15 -7.25 8.52
N ASP A 559 -30.42 -7.07 7.23
CA ASP A 559 -31.11 -8.05 6.39
C ASP A 559 -30.31 -9.35 6.24
N GLU A 560 -28.97 -9.29 6.13
CA GLU A 560 -28.12 -10.48 6.15
C GLU A 560 -28.20 -11.24 7.48
N LEU A 561 -28.19 -10.53 8.62
CA LEU A 561 -28.28 -11.15 9.95
C LEU A 561 -29.63 -11.85 10.16
N LEU A 562 -30.72 -11.25 9.72
CA LEU A 562 -32.05 -11.87 9.76
C LEU A 562 -32.08 -13.19 8.97
N LYS A 563 -31.54 -13.19 7.74
CA LYS A 563 -31.43 -14.39 6.90
C LYS A 563 -30.56 -15.49 7.53
N GLN A 564 -29.47 -15.12 8.19
CA GLN A 564 -28.60 -16.08 8.90
C GLN A 564 -29.32 -16.75 10.08
N GLN A 565 -30.12 -16.00 10.83
CA GLN A 565 -30.92 -16.56 11.93
C GLN A 565 -32.02 -17.51 11.43
N GLU A 566 -32.71 -17.16 10.35
CA GLU A 566 -33.73 -18.04 9.72
C GLU A 566 -33.14 -19.38 9.26
N GLN A 567 -31.91 -19.38 8.72
CA GLN A 567 -31.22 -20.60 8.32
C GLN A 567 -30.83 -21.49 9.51
N GLN A 568 -30.43 -20.90 10.65
CA GLN A 568 -30.14 -21.66 11.87
C GLN A 568 -31.40 -22.28 12.49
N GLU A 569 -32.52 -21.55 12.52
CA GLU A 569 -33.80 -22.08 13.01
C GLU A 569 -34.30 -23.27 12.17
N HIS A 570 -34.12 -23.21 10.84
CA HIS A 570 -34.48 -24.31 9.93
C HIS A 570 -33.66 -25.60 10.12
N VAL A 571 -32.39 -25.48 10.56
CA VAL A 571 -31.53 -26.64 10.87
C VAL A 571 -31.93 -27.30 12.19
N THR A 572 -32.41 -26.52 13.17
CA THR A 572 -32.88 -27.07 14.46
C THR A 572 -34.23 -27.78 14.40
N GLY A 573 -35.02 -27.58 13.33
CA GLY A 573 -36.30 -28.25 13.10
C GLY A 573 -36.23 -29.57 12.33
N ALA A 574 -35.07 -29.94 11.78
CA ALA A 574 -34.87 -31.18 11.03
C ALA A 574 -34.23 -32.26 11.92
N GLY A 575 -34.86 -33.43 12.02
CA GLY A 575 -34.41 -34.54 12.88
C GLY A 575 -32.98 -35.06 12.60
N PRO A 576 -32.41 -35.91 13.47
CA PRO A 576 -30.95 -36.14 13.60
C PRO A 576 -30.24 -36.80 12.40
N ASN A 577 -30.94 -37.15 11.32
CA ASN A 577 -30.39 -38.00 10.25
C ASN A 577 -29.88 -37.25 9.01
N GLN A 578 -29.65 -35.94 9.08
CA GLN A 578 -29.03 -35.19 7.96
C GLN A 578 -27.87 -34.25 8.36
N ALA A 579 -27.30 -34.44 9.55
CA ALA A 579 -26.11 -33.70 9.98
C ALA A 579 -24.82 -34.38 9.48
N THR A 580 -24.53 -34.29 8.17
CA THR A 580 -23.16 -34.48 7.63
C THR A 580 -23.07 -33.90 6.22
N LYS A 581 -23.02 -32.57 6.15
CA LYS A 581 -22.31 -31.83 5.12
C LYS A 581 -21.98 -30.48 5.73
N LEU A 582 -20.72 -30.27 6.10
CA LEU A 582 -20.16 -28.93 6.29
C LEU A 582 -20.45 -28.17 4.98
N GLN A 583 -21.46 -27.29 5.01
CA GLN A 583 -21.69 -26.34 3.95
C GLN A 583 -20.80 -25.14 4.24
N THR A 584 -19.87 -24.90 3.32
CA THR A 584 -19.10 -23.67 3.16
C THR A 584 -20.02 -22.44 3.18
N PRO A 585 -19.52 -21.27 3.63
CA PRO A 585 -20.32 -20.06 3.71
C PRO A 585 -20.88 -19.71 2.33
N SER A 586 -22.11 -19.19 2.35
CA SER A 586 -22.98 -18.82 1.23
C SER A 586 -22.28 -18.73 -0.13
N ARG A 587 -22.68 -19.61 -1.06
CA ARG A 587 -22.52 -19.34 -2.48
C ARG A 587 -23.21 -18.02 -2.80
N HIS A 588 -22.45 -16.96 -3.05
CA HIS A 588 -22.96 -15.77 -3.72
C HIS A 588 -23.64 -16.23 -5.02
N SER A 589 -24.97 -16.12 -5.04
CA SER A 589 -25.82 -16.48 -6.17
C SER A 589 -25.50 -15.54 -7.33
N GLY A 590 -24.57 -15.94 -8.21
CA GLY A 590 -24.15 -15.09 -9.32
C GLY A 590 -22.77 -15.34 -9.91
N LEU A 591 -21.93 -16.24 -9.34
CA LEU A 591 -20.64 -16.57 -9.97
C LEU A 591 -20.87 -17.23 -11.34
N ARG A 592 -20.78 -16.41 -12.41
CA ARG A 592 -20.54 -16.90 -13.76
C ARG A 592 -19.26 -17.74 -13.71
N ARG A 593 -19.37 -19.04 -14.03
CA ARG A 593 -18.25 -20.00 -13.93
C ARG A 593 -17.04 -19.70 -14.84
N ASN A 594 -17.15 -18.68 -15.70
CA ASN A 594 -16.09 -18.20 -16.59
C ASN A 594 -15.35 -16.95 -16.05
N ARG A 595 -15.44 -16.62 -14.76
CA ARG A 595 -14.82 -15.41 -14.20
C ARG A 595 -13.35 -15.68 -13.78
N PRO A 596 -12.40 -14.77 -14.05
CA PRO A 596 -11.00 -14.94 -13.63
C PRO A 596 -10.83 -15.17 -12.11
N PRO A 597 -9.83 -15.95 -11.67
CA PRO A 597 -9.62 -16.31 -10.26
C PRO A 597 -9.49 -15.11 -9.31
N TYR A 598 -8.74 -14.08 -9.70
CA TYR A 598 -8.50 -12.91 -8.85
C TYR A 598 -9.80 -12.10 -8.58
N ARG A 599 -10.74 -12.06 -9.55
CA ARG A 599 -12.06 -11.44 -9.33
C ARG A 599 -12.90 -12.23 -8.34
N ALA A 600 -12.74 -13.55 -8.31
CA ALA A 600 -13.40 -14.37 -7.30
C ALA A 600 -12.81 -14.08 -5.91
N GLN A 601 -11.50 -13.90 -5.79
CA GLN A 601 -10.84 -13.48 -4.55
C GLN A 601 -11.32 -12.12 -4.07
N MET A 602 -11.38 -11.11 -4.96
CA MET A 602 -11.94 -9.78 -4.63
C MET A 602 -13.39 -9.83 -4.10
N MET A 603 -14.17 -10.84 -4.50
CA MET A 603 -15.52 -11.05 -4.00
C MET A 603 -15.59 -11.93 -2.76
N GLN A 604 -14.54 -12.71 -2.46
CA GLN A 604 -14.40 -13.49 -1.23
C GLN A 604 -13.84 -12.65 -0.08
N ASP A 605 -13.18 -11.54 -0.37
CA ASP A 605 -12.74 -10.50 0.60
C ASP A 605 -13.94 -9.72 1.19
N VAL A 606 -15.05 -10.41 1.50
CA VAL A 606 -16.15 -9.83 2.26
C VAL A 606 -15.58 -9.53 3.64
N GLY A 607 -15.26 -8.25 3.88
CA GLY A 607 -14.67 -7.81 5.13
C GLY A 607 -15.51 -8.21 6.33
N VAL A 608 -14.89 -8.19 7.52
CA VAL A 608 -15.60 -8.52 8.76
C VAL A 608 -16.85 -7.65 8.85
N PRO A 609 -18.06 -8.22 8.88
CA PRO A 609 -19.27 -7.41 8.84
C PRO A 609 -19.38 -6.43 10.01
N LEU A 610 -18.83 -6.79 11.18
CA LEU A 610 -18.69 -5.91 12.34
C LEU A 610 -17.78 -4.71 12.04
N TYR A 611 -16.70 -4.90 11.27
CA TYR A 611 -15.83 -3.80 10.85
C TYR A 611 -16.58 -2.79 9.98
N ALA A 612 -17.33 -3.27 8.99
CA ALA A 612 -18.15 -2.39 8.14
C ALA A 612 -19.14 -1.57 8.97
N SER A 613 -19.83 -2.19 9.93
CA SER A 613 -20.73 -1.48 10.84
C SER A 613 -20.01 -0.44 11.72
N ALA A 614 -18.84 -0.79 12.26
CA ALA A 614 -18.06 0.13 13.10
C ALA A 614 -17.62 1.37 12.31
N LEU A 615 -17.12 1.17 11.09
CA LEU A 615 -16.76 2.27 10.19
C LEU A 615 -17.97 3.14 9.82
N VAL A 616 -19.16 2.56 9.61
CA VAL A 616 -20.35 3.35 9.29
C VAL A 616 -20.66 4.31 10.42
N TYR A 617 -20.69 3.84 11.67
CA TYR A 617 -20.96 4.72 12.81
C TYR A 617 -19.88 5.80 12.95
N GLN A 618 -18.60 5.46 12.78
CA GLN A 618 -17.51 6.44 12.79
C GLN A 618 -17.67 7.51 11.68
N ALA A 619 -18.02 7.09 10.46
CA ALA A 619 -18.31 7.99 9.36
C ALA A 619 -19.48 8.92 9.71
N MET A 620 -20.59 8.37 10.18
CA MET A 620 -21.79 9.15 10.53
C MET A 620 -21.51 10.16 11.65
N ILE A 621 -20.76 9.78 12.68
CA ILE A 621 -20.32 10.66 13.77
C ILE A 621 -19.50 11.82 13.21
N SER A 622 -18.45 11.51 12.44
CA SER A 622 -17.53 12.52 11.89
C SER A 622 -18.26 13.50 10.96
N TRP A 623 -19.12 12.98 10.07
CA TRP A 623 -19.92 13.80 9.17
C TRP A 623 -20.94 14.65 9.91
N PHE A 624 -21.61 14.14 10.94
CA PHE A 624 -22.58 14.91 11.73
C PHE A 624 -21.92 16.09 12.45
N LEU A 625 -20.75 15.86 13.06
CA LEU A 625 -19.98 16.92 13.72
C LEU A 625 -19.46 17.98 12.73
N SER A 626 -19.27 17.62 11.45
CA SER A 626 -18.91 18.57 10.38
C SER A 626 -20.07 19.47 9.91
N VAL A 627 -21.32 19.16 10.27
CA VAL A 627 -22.51 19.93 9.85
C VAL A 627 -22.57 21.25 10.64
N ARG A 628 -23.08 22.31 10.01
CA ARG A 628 -23.31 23.60 10.66
C ARG A 628 -24.47 23.49 11.66
N ILE A 629 -24.34 24.12 12.83
CA ILE A 629 -25.31 24.02 13.94
C ILE A 629 -26.77 24.23 13.51
N PRO A 630 -27.14 25.26 12.70
CA PRO A 630 -28.55 25.48 12.34
C PRO A 630 -29.18 24.32 11.55
N GLU A 631 -28.37 23.55 10.83
CA GLU A 631 -28.83 22.47 9.95
C GLU A 631 -28.83 21.11 10.67
N ARG A 632 -28.16 21.02 11.84
CA ARG A 632 -28.03 19.77 12.60
C ARG A 632 -29.38 19.26 13.12
N GLU A 633 -30.30 20.14 13.52
CA GLU A 633 -31.60 19.72 14.07
C GLU A 633 -32.43 18.91 13.06
N GLU A 634 -32.62 19.46 11.86
CA GLU A 634 -33.42 18.82 10.82
C GLU A 634 -32.81 17.47 10.41
N LEU A 635 -31.49 17.46 10.21
CA LEU A 635 -30.75 16.25 9.87
C LEU A 635 -30.79 15.21 10.99
N ALA A 636 -30.65 15.63 12.25
CA ALA A 636 -30.75 14.71 13.39
C ALA A 636 -32.11 14.02 13.44
N ARG A 637 -33.21 14.76 13.22
CA ARG A 637 -34.57 14.20 13.19
C ARG A 637 -34.72 13.14 12.09
N GLU A 638 -34.22 13.44 10.89
CA GLU A 638 -34.25 12.52 9.74
C GLU A 638 -33.43 11.26 10.02
N ILE A 639 -32.17 11.41 10.48
CA ILE A 639 -31.26 10.30 10.75
C ILE A 639 -31.80 9.41 11.88
N MET A 640 -32.30 10.00 12.97
CA MET A 640 -32.89 9.25 14.08
C MET A 640 -34.08 8.39 13.64
N SER A 641 -34.88 8.83 12.67
CA SER A 641 -35.97 8.00 12.13
C SER A 641 -35.45 6.77 11.37
N ARG A 642 -34.36 6.92 10.60
CA ARG A 642 -33.77 5.85 9.76
C ARG A 642 -32.97 4.81 10.53
N LEU A 643 -32.56 5.13 11.75
CA LEU A 643 -31.85 4.21 12.63
C LEU A 643 -32.76 3.16 13.29
N VAL A 644 -34.08 3.38 13.30
CA VAL A 644 -35.05 2.37 13.75
C VAL A 644 -35.27 1.39 12.60
N TRP A 645 -35.13 0.10 12.87
CA TRP A 645 -35.46 -0.96 11.92
C TRP A 645 -36.50 -1.90 12.54
N ARG A 646 -37.04 -2.81 11.74
CA ARG A 646 -38.12 -3.73 12.17
C ARG A 646 -37.59 -5.16 12.20
N ASP A 647 -37.73 -5.82 13.34
CA ASP A 647 -37.31 -7.22 13.52
C ASP A 647 -38.31 -8.21 12.86
N LYS A 648 -38.05 -9.51 12.93
CA LYS A 648 -38.91 -10.60 12.42
C LYS A 648 -40.37 -10.47 12.90
N GLN A 649 -40.58 -10.02 14.13
CA GLN A 649 -41.90 -9.80 14.72
C GLN A 649 -42.53 -8.44 14.33
N ASN A 650 -41.93 -7.72 13.40
CA ASN A 650 -42.32 -6.39 12.93
C ASN A 650 -42.28 -5.30 14.02
N GLU A 651 -41.61 -5.57 15.14
CA GLU A 651 -41.42 -4.63 16.24
C GLU A 651 -40.25 -3.66 15.95
N PRO A 652 -40.35 -2.38 16.35
CA PRO A 652 -39.28 -1.42 16.16
C PRO A 652 -38.10 -1.73 17.10
N VAL A 653 -36.94 -2.04 16.51
CA VAL A 653 -35.70 -2.34 17.23
C VAL A 653 -34.65 -1.27 16.92
N ILE A 654 -33.83 -0.95 17.93
CA ILE A 654 -32.70 -0.03 17.82
C ILE A 654 -31.46 -0.74 18.38
N ASP A 655 -30.42 -0.82 17.58
CA ASP A 655 -29.14 -1.42 17.98
C ASP A 655 -28.49 -0.58 19.09
N GLN A 656 -27.72 -1.18 20.01
CA GLN A 656 -27.11 -0.43 21.12
C GLN A 656 -26.17 0.66 20.60
N GLN A 657 -25.41 0.38 19.53
CA GLN A 657 -24.54 1.38 18.91
C GLN A 657 -25.35 2.53 18.27
N ALA A 658 -26.55 2.25 17.73
CA ALA A 658 -27.44 3.28 17.22
C ALA A 658 -28.05 4.12 18.34
N GLU A 659 -28.36 3.53 19.51
CA GLU A 659 -28.80 4.28 20.71
C GLU A 659 -27.72 5.25 21.19
N VAL A 660 -26.46 4.80 21.24
CA VAL A 660 -25.32 5.64 21.57
C VAL A 660 -25.17 6.79 20.57
N PHE A 661 -25.29 6.52 19.27
CA PHE A 661 -25.20 7.54 18.24
C PHE A 661 -26.33 8.58 18.35
N ARG A 662 -27.56 8.17 18.74
CA ARG A 662 -28.64 9.09 19.08
C ARG A 662 -28.30 9.97 20.28
N ASP A 663 -27.74 9.40 21.34
CA ASP A 663 -27.31 10.14 22.53
C ASP A 663 -26.28 11.22 22.17
N MET A 664 -25.29 10.88 21.33
CA MET A 664 -24.30 11.83 20.80
C MET A 664 -24.96 12.95 19.97
N MET A 665 -25.88 12.62 19.06
CA MET A 665 -26.58 13.62 18.25
C MET A 665 -27.40 14.56 19.13
N LEU A 666 -28.13 14.06 20.13
CA LEU A 666 -28.92 14.89 21.04
C LEU A 666 -28.04 15.84 21.86
N ARG A 667 -26.84 15.40 22.26
CA ARG A 667 -25.88 16.23 22.98
C ARG A 667 -25.31 17.38 22.12
N THR A 668 -25.11 17.15 20.83
CA THR A 668 -24.35 18.06 19.93
C THR A 668 -25.19 18.76 18.86
N ALA A 669 -26.49 18.46 18.76
CA ALA A 669 -27.39 19.03 17.75
C ALA A 669 -27.48 20.56 17.84
N TYR A 670 -27.47 21.13 19.05
CA TYR A 670 -27.67 22.56 19.30
C TYR A 670 -26.43 23.28 19.83
N SER A 671 -25.29 22.60 19.87
CA SER A 671 -24.07 23.11 20.52
C SER A 671 -22.81 22.57 19.87
N ASP A 672 -21.75 23.36 19.90
CA ASP A 672 -20.40 22.95 19.49
C ASP A 672 -19.41 22.94 20.66
N LEU A 673 -19.94 22.93 21.89
CA LEU A 673 -19.14 22.82 23.10
C LEU A 673 -18.40 21.48 23.15
N GLY A 674 -17.13 21.52 23.56
CA GLY A 674 -16.32 20.33 23.81
C GLY A 674 -16.66 19.63 25.13
N GLU A 675 -15.77 18.75 25.59
CA GLU A 675 -15.86 18.15 26.92
C GLU A 675 -15.76 19.24 28.00
N THR A 676 -16.81 19.34 28.82
CA THR A 676 -16.83 20.24 29.98
C THR A 676 -16.04 19.64 31.14
N ARG A 677 -15.59 20.48 32.08
CA ARG A 677 -14.81 20.05 33.25
C ARG A 677 -15.55 20.38 34.55
N PRO A 678 -15.30 19.59 35.62
CA PRO A 678 -15.80 19.91 36.96
C PRO A 678 -15.28 21.28 37.42
N ASP A 679 -16.04 21.90 38.33
CA ASP A 679 -15.67 23.19 38.92
C ASP A 679 -14.58 22.98 39.99
N PRO A 680 -13.41 23.65 39.89
CA PRO A 680 -12.33 23.51 40.85
C PRO A 680 -12.74 23.80 42.31
N ASP A 681 -13.72 24.69 42.51
CA ASP A 681 -14.21 25.03 43.85
C ASP A 681 -14.90 23.82 44.51
N PHE A 682 -15.68 23.06 43.72
CA PHE A 682 -16.37 21.86 44.20
C PHE A 682 -15.41 20.69 44.36
N GLU A 683 -14.42 20.53 43.46
CA GLU A 683 -13.36 19.53 43.62
C GLU A 683 -12.57 19.74 44.91
N SER A 684 -12.21 21.00 45.20
CA SER A 684 -11.47 21.36 46.41
C SER A 684 -12.30 21.15 47.69
N ALA A 685 -13.59 21.48 47.65
CA ALA A 685 -14.50 21.27 48.79
C ALA A 685 -14.72 19.78 49.11
N ILE A 686 -14.72 18.90 48.11
CA ILE A 686 -14.90 17.46 48.28
C ILE A 686 -13.58 16.74 48.62
N ALA A 687 -12.45 17.18 48.06
CA ALA A 687 -11.13 16.57 48.29
C ALA A 687 -10.61 16.78 49.73
N GLY A 688 -11.13 17.76 50.47
CA GLY A 688 -10.71 18.08 51.84
C GLY A 688 -9.34 18.76 51.91
N GLY A 689 -8.80 18.89 53.13
CA GLY A 689 -7.53 19.61 53.39
C GLY A 689 -7.72 21.09 53.76
N GLN A 690 -6.63 21.87 53.81
CA GLN A 690 -6.66 23.29 54.19
C GLN A 690 -7.50 24.15 53.22
N ASP A 691 -7.39 23.90 51.91
CA ASP A 691 -8.18 24.59 50.90
C ASP A 691 -9.66 24.14 50.91
N GLY A 692 -9.93 22.86 51.20
CA GLY A 692 -11.30 22.34 51.36
C GLY A 692 -12.03 22.92 52.57
N ALA A 693 -11.38 23.02 53.73
CA ALA A 693 -11.95 23.64 54.93
C ALA A 693 -12.26 25.14 54.71
N ARG A 694 -11.38 25.86 54.01
CA ARG A 694 -11.60 27.26 53.63
C ARG A 694 -12.79 27.43 52.67
N MET A 695 -12.98 26.47 51.75
CA MET A 695 -14.14 26.49 50.84
C MET A 695 -15.43 26.08 51.55
N GLU A 696 -15.38 25.14 52.49
CA GLU A 696 -16.51 24.75 53.32
C GLU A 696 -17.00 25.91 54.21
N GLU A 697 -16.09 26.69 54.81
CA GLU A 697 -16.43 27.93 55.52
C GLU A 697 -17.08 28.98 54.61
N LYS A 698 -16.66 29.05 53.34
CA LYS A 698 -17.14 30.07 52.39
C LYS A 698 -18.46 29.70 51.72
N GLN A 699 -18.69 28.42 51.42
CA GLN A 699 -19.79 27.94 50.59
C GLN A 699 -20.77 27.01 51.33
N GLY A 700 -20.39 26.53 52.51
CA GLY A 700 -21.10 25.51 53.28
C GLY A 700 -20.76 24.09 52.85
N LYS A 701 -21.10 23.11 53.70
CA LYS A 701 -20.93 21.69 53.41
C LYS A 701 -21.61 21.32 52.09
N VAL A 702 -20.88 20.64 51.21
CA VAL A 702 -21.42 20.15 49.93
C VAL A 702 -22.18 18.85 50.18
N SER A 703 -23.45 18.85 49.80
CA SER A 703 -24.29 17.65 49.79
C SER A 703 -24.39 17.11 48.37
N SER A 704 -24.25 15.80 48.19
CA SER A 704 -24.35 15.12 46.89
C SER A 704 -25.56 14.20 46.89
N MET A 705 -26.23 14.09 45.75
CA MET A 705 -27.22 13.03 45.51
C MET A 705 -27.28 12.71 44.02
N SER A 706 -27.59 11.46 43.69
CA SER A 706 -27.62 10.97 42.30
C SER A 706 -28.96 10.35 41.93
N TRP A 707 -29.38 10.54 40.68
CA TRP A 707 -30.60 9.96 40.11
C TRP A 707 -30.35 9.33 38.76
N LEU A 708 -31.04 8.23 38.49
CA LEU A 708 -31.14 7.66 37.15
C LEU A 708 -32.36 8.25 36.44
N VAL A 709 -32.13 8.94 35.33
CA VAL A 709 -33.15 9.55 34.49
C VAL A 709 -33.03 8.98 33.08
N GLY A 710 -33.93 8.08 32.70
CA GLY A 710 -33.86 7.40 31.40
C GLY A 710 -32.57 6.59 31.26
N TYR A 711 -31.70 6.99 30.32
CA TYR A 711 -30.33 6.43 30.15
C TYR A 711 -29.25 7.47 30.49
N SER A 712 -29.52 8.31 31.48
CA SER A 712 -28.55 9.28 32.03
C SER A 712 -28.49 9.17 33.55
N ILE A 713 -27.32 9.40 34.12
CA ILE A 713 -27.14 9.54 35.56
C ILE A 713 -26.89 11.01 35.85
N ILE A 714 -27.75 11.62 36.66
CA ILE A 714 -27.63 13.02 37.07
C ILE A 714 -27.17 13.03 38.53
N THR A 715 -25.99 13.58 38.78
CA THR A 715 -25.49 13.84 40.14
C THR A 715 -25.53 15.33 40.39
N LEU A 716 -26.12 15.73 41.51
CA LEU A 716 -26.20 17.13 41.93
C LEU A 716 -25.38 17.30 43.21
N GLN A 717 -24.41 18.21 43.16
CA GLN A 717 -23.59 18.59 44.30
C GLN A 717 -23.96 20.02 44.69
N THR A 718 -24.62 20.22 45.83
CA THR A 718 -25.12 21.53 46.27
C THR A 718 -24.34 22.03 47.49
N ALA A 719 -23.82 23.24 47.39
CA ALA A 719 -23.17 23.94 48.48
C ALA A 719 -24.21 24.57 49.42
N GLY A 720 -24.23 24.13 50.68
CA GLY A 720 -25.33 24.38 51.61
C GLY A 720 -25.57 25.83 52.03
N HIS A 721 -24.60 26.76 51.93
CA HIS A 721 -24.83 28.16 52.32
C HIS A 721 -25.11 29.09 51.15
N THR A 722 -24.59 28.76 49.96
CA THR A 722 -24.72 29.59 48.76
C THR A 722 -25.87 29.16 47.86
N GLY A 723 -26.31 27.91 47.94
CA GLY A 723 -27.25 27.33 46.98
C GLY A 723 -26.65 27.15 45.57
N ARG A 724 -25.32 27.22 45.46
CA ARG A 724 -24.60 26.91 44.22
C ARG A 724 -24.63 25.39 44.04
N THR A 725 -25.07 24.93 42.89
CA THR A 725 -25.17 23.49 42.58
C THR A 725 -24.35 23.16 41.34
N GLN A 726 -23.40 22.23 41.47
CA GLN A 726 -22.78 21.58 40.33
C GLN A 726 -23.67 20.42 39.85
N ILE A 727 -24.11 20.50 38.60
CA ILE A 727 -24.85 19.47 37.90
C ILE A 727 -23.86 18.64 37.08
N ILE A 728 -23.77 17.35 37.38
CA ILE A 728 -22.98 16.38 36.64
C ILE A 728 -23.94 15.45 35.92
N LYS A 729 -23.99 15.52 34.60
CA LYS A 729 -24.82 14.63 33.78
C LYS A 729 -23.94 13.64 33.04
N ARG A 730 -24.02 12.37 33.43
CA ARG A 730 -23.32 11.24 32.82
C ARG A 730 -24.22 10.59 31.77
N GLN A 731 -23.75 10.57 30.53
CA GLN A 731 -24.38 9.92 29.40
C GLN A 731 -23.41 8.92 28.76
N ALA A 732 -23.92 8.10 27.83
CA ALA A 732 -23.09 7.14 27.11
C ALA A 732 -22.03 7.87 26.26
N SER A 733 -22.42 8.94 25.56
CA SER A 733 -21.57 9.73 24.65
C SER A 733 -20.71 10.82 25.32
N GLY A 734 -20.78 10.98 26.65
CA GLY A 734 -20.05 12.05 27.33
C GLY A 734 -20.50 12.31 28.76
N THR A 735 -19.73 13.11 29.49
CA THR A 735 -20.11 13.63 30.81
C THR A 735 -20.11 15.15 30.75
N THR A 736 -21.23 15.78 31.11
CA THR A 736 -21.35 17.23 31.13
C THR A 736 -21.40 17.78 32.55
N TYR A 737 -20.74 18.92 32.73
CA TYR A 737 -20.67 19.67 33.97
C TYR A 737 -21.27 21.06 33.74
N ALA A 738 -22.17 21.47 34.62
CA ALA A 738 -22.76 22.81 34.61
C ALA A 738 -22.95 23.31 36.04
N VAL A 739 -22.88 24.63 36.23
CA VAL A 739 -23.16 25.25 37.52
C VAL A 739 -24.52 25.93 37.44
N TYR A 740 -25.40 25.56 38.36
CA TYR A 740 -26.70 26.18 38.56
C TYR A 740 -26.69 26.99 39.84
N GLN A 741 -27.24 28.20 39.79
CA GLN A 741 -27.44 29.05 40.95
C GLN A 741 -28.81 29.70 40.82
N GLN A 742 -29.69 29.44 41.78
CA GLN A 742 -31.00 30.09 41.81
C GLN A 742 -30.84 31.53 42.30
N LEU A 743 -31.33 32.48 41.50
CA LEU A 743 -31.37 33.90 41.88
C LEU A 743 -32.55 34.12 42.83
N THR A 744 -32.28 34.69 44.00
CA THR A 744 -33.30 34.97 45.02
C THR A 744 -33.46 36.48 45.20
N GLY A 745 -34.71 36.91 45.39
CA GLY A 745 -35.02 38.30 45.79
C GLY A 745 -34.73 38.52 47.28
N PRO A 746 -34.66 39.78 47.74
CA PRO A 746 -34.49 40.08 49.15
C PRO A 746 -35.68 39.52 49.95
N ARG A 747 -35.40 38.69 50.95
CA ARG A 747 -36.44 38.15 51.84
C ARG A 747 -37.02 39.29 52.68
N PRO A 748 -38.36 39.44 52.78
CA PRO A 748 -38.96 40.32 53.75
C PRO A 748 -38.45 40.01 55.16
N PRO A 749 -38.20 41.00 56.04
CA PRO A 749 -37.62 40.79 57.36
C PRO A 749 -38.39 39.79 58.24
N HIS A 750 -39.71 39.68 58.06
CA HIS A 750 -40.57 38.73 58.78
C HIS A 750 -40.49 37.27 58.25
N GLN A 751 -39.79 37.05 57.14
CA GLN A 751 -39.55 35.74 56.49
C GLN A 751 -38.08 35.30 56.60
N ALA A 752 -37.22 36.09 57.21
CA ALA A 752 -35.88 35.65 57.59
C ALA A 752 -36.02 34.69 58.77
N SER A 753 -36.18 33.39 58.50
CA SER A 753 -36.26 32.35 59.52
C SER A 753 -35.04 32.39 60.44
N GLY A 754 -35.27 32.49 61.75
CA GLY A 754 -34.21 32.51 62.77
C GLY A 754 -33.74 31.13 63.25
N GLU A 755 -34.32 30.03 62.76
CA GLU A 755 -34.00 28.66 63.20
C GLU A 755 -33.13 27.86 62.21
N THR A 756 -32.85 28.37 61.01
CA THR A 756 -31.99 27.71 60.01
C THR A 756 -30.64 28.43 59.82
N THR A 757 -30.24 29.26 60.79
CA THR A 757 -28.95 29.96 60.79
C THR A 757 -28.00 29.27 61.75
N VAL A 758 -27.02 28.53 61.21
CA VAL A 758 -25.96 27.90 62.02
C VAL A 758 -24.80 28.87 62.31
N ASP A 759 -24.75 30.05 61.66
CA ASP A 759 -23.63 31.00 61.80
C ASP A 759 -24.05 32.48 61.91
N ASP A 760 -23.20 33.28 62.54
CA ASP A 760 -23.43 34.65 63.01
C ASP A 760 -23.81 35.65 61.89
N GLY A 761 -25.12 35.87 61.71
CA GLY A 761 -25.67 37.11 61.14
C GLY A 761 -25.64 37.28 59.62
N LYS A 762 -25.28 36.26 58.83
CA LYS A 762 -25.44 36.28 57.37
C LYS A 762 -26.61 35.38 56.94
N PRO A 763 -27.53 35.83 56.05
CA PRO A 763 -28.59 34.97 55.55
C PRO A 763 -27.99 33.84 54.70
N SER A 764 -27.97 32.61 55.23
CA SER A 764 -27.60 31.40 54.49
C SER A 764 -28.80 30.88 53.68
N ILE A 765 -28.56 30.47 52.42
CA ILE A 765 -29.55 29.79 51.60
C ILE A 765 -29.30 28.29 51.74
N GLU A 766 -29.98 27.65 52.70
CA GLU A 766 -29.93 26.19 52.84
C GLU A 766 -30.75 25.52 51.73
N MET A 767 -30.08 24.73 50.90
CA MET A 767 -30.66 24.08 49.74
C MET A 767 -30.16 22.64 49.63
N LEU A 768 -31.09 21.69 49.52
CA LEU A 768 -30.78 20.29 49.27
C LEU A 768 -30.70 19.99 47.76
N PRO A 769 -29.90 18.99 47.33
CA PRO A 769 -29.78 18.61 45.92
C PRO A 769 -31.13 18.19 45.30
N GLN A 770 -32.00 17.55 46.09
CA GLN A 770 -33.36 17.15 45.73
C GLN A 770 -34.21 18.32 45.23
N HIS A 771 -34.00 19.53 45.76
CA HIS A 771 -34.76 20.71 45.33
C HIS A 771 -34.51 21.02 43.85
N VAL A 772 -33.25 20.96 43.41
CA VAL A 772 -32.89 21.32 42.02
C VAL A 772 -33.48 20.33 41.02
N ILE A 773 -33.39 19.01 41.29
CA ILE A 773 -33.95 18.02 40.37
C ILE A 773 -35.47 18.14 40.25
N LEU A 774 -36.18 18.49 41.34
CA LEU A 774 -37.62 18.81 41.27
C LEU A 774 -37.88 19.99 40.35
N GLN A 775 -37.15 21.10 40.50
CA GLN A 775 -37.39 22.27 39.68
C GLN A 775 -37.18 21.97 38.18
N LEU A 776 -36.30 21.02 37.85
CA LEU A 776 -35.99 20.66 36.47
C LEU A 776 -36.92 19.59 35.89
N GLN A 777 -37.46 18.68 36.70
CA GLN A 777 -38.16 17.48 36.21
C GLN A 777 -39.62 17.35 36.66
N ALA A 778 -40.00 18.01 37.76
CA ALA A 778 -41.35 17.89 38.27
C ALA A 778 -42.33 18.55 37.30
N THR A 779 -43.40 17.81 36.97
CA THR A 779 -44.52 18.32 36.19
C THR A 779 -45.82 17.98 36.91
N ALA A 780 -46.82 18.86 36.77
CA ALA A 780 -48.15 18.61 37.31
C ALA A 780 -48.88 17.45 36.60
N LYS A 781 -48.36 17.00 35.45
CA LYS A 781 -48.89 15.84 34.72
C LYS A 781 -48.35 14.54 35.35
N PRO A 782 -49.21 13.54 35.65
CA PRO A 782 -48.74 12.24 36.14
C PRO A 782 -47.76 11.59 35.15
N THR A 783 -46.53 11.33 35.60
CA THR A 783 -45.48 10.64 34.82
C THR A 783 -45.55 9.13 35.05
N LEU A 784 -45.41 8.36 33.97
CA LEU A 784 -45.35 6.89 34.04
C LEU A 784 -44.22 6.44 34.99
N PRO A 785 -44.39 5.39 35.80
CA PRO A 785 -43.35 4.92 36.71
C PRO A 785 -42.01 4.62 36.04
N SER A 786 -42.03 4.18 34.76
CA SER A 786 -40.84 3.91 33.96
C SER A 786 -40.07 5.17 33.53
N GLU A 787 -40.72 6.33 33.55
CA GLU A 787 -40.16 7.64 33.17
C GLU A 787 -39.77 8.49 34.39
N GLN A 788 -40.14 8.04 35.60
CA GLN A 788 -39.80 8.74 36.83
C GLN A 788 -38.30 8.63 37.14
N PRO A 789 -37.68 9.71 37.68
CA PRO A 789 -36.31 9.66 38.18
C PRO A 789 -36.19 8.65 39.32
N ILE A 790 -35.22 7.74 39.23
CA ILE A 790 -34.94 6.75 40.27
C ILE A 790 -33.79 7.27 41.15
N PRO A 791 -34.00 7.54 42.44
CA PRO A 791 -32.91 7.93 43.34
C PRO A 791 -31.92 6.78 43.51
N LEU A 792 -30.63 7.10 43.46
CA LEU A 792 -29.53 6.14 43.64
C LEU A 792 -28.88 6.39 45.01
N PRO A 793 -28.82 5.38 45.91
CA PRO A 793 -28.23 5.57 47.22
C PRO A 793 -26.72 5.77 47.12
N GLU A 794 -26.20 6.87 47.66
CA GLU A 794 -24.75 7.14 47.63
C GLU A 794 -23.95 6.18 48.52
N ASP A 795 -24.57 5.71 49.61
CA ASP A 795 -23.97 4.75 50.55
C ASP A 795 -23.93 3.31 50.03
N ASP A 796 -24.58 3.02 48.89
CA ASP A 796 -24.58 1.66 48.32
C ASP A 796 -23.22 1.37 47.66
N PRO A 797 -22.47 0.35 48.12
CA PRO A 797 -21.18 -0.01 47.54
C PRO A 797 -21.29 -0.43 46.07
N ILE A 798 -22.44 -0.96 45.63
CA ILE A 798 -22.68 -1.36 44.24
C ILE A 798 -22.69 -0.12 43.34
N PHE A 799 -23.47 0.89 43.72
CA PHE A 799 -23.54 2.16 43.00
C PHE A 799 -22.19 2.88 42.99
N SER A 800 -21.56 3.01 44.16
CA SER A 800 -20.23 3.63 44.30
C SER A 800 -19.18 2.96 43.41
N ARG A 801 -19.16 1.63 43.34
CA ARG A 801 -18.25 0.88 42.45
C ARG A 801 -18.60 1.05 40.97
N ALA A 802 -19.89 1.05 40.64
CA ALA A 802 -20.37 1.20 39.27
C ALA A 802 -20.00 2.58 38.71
N ILE A 803 -20.21 3.66 39.47
CA ILE A 803 -19.83 5.02 39.05
C ILE A 803 -18.31 5.16 38.89
N ARG A 804 -17.51 4.61 39.81
CA ARG A 804 -16.04 4.63 39.66
C ARG A 804 -15.59 3.89 38.40
N THR A 805 -16.26 2.79 38.05
CA THR A 805 -15.96 2.03 36.84
C THR A 805 -16.38 2.81 35.59
N PHE A 806 -17.55 3.43 35.63
CA PHE A 806 -18.10 4.28 34.57
C PHE A 806 -17.24 5.51 34.27
N ASP A 807 -16.81 6.23 35.32
CA ASP A 807 -15.97 7.42 35.18
C ASP A 807 -14.55 7.07 34.70
N ARG A 808 -14.09 5.83 34.92
CA ARG A 808 -12.82 5.32 34.35
C ARG A 808 -12.93 4.95 32.87
N ASN A 809 -14.14 4.67 32.38
CA ASN A 809 -14.36 4.37 30.97
C ASN A 809 -14.37 5.68 30.16
N PRO A 810 -13.40 5.89 29.25
CA PRO A 810 -13.21 7.17 28.59
C PRO A 810 -14.43 7.57 27.73
N THR A 811 -14.63 8.87 27.57
CA THR A 811 -15.64 9.45 26.66
C THR A 811 -15.11 9.65 25.24
N ILE A 812 -13.82 9.42 25.01
CA ILE A 812 -13.16 9.49 23.72
C ILE A 812 -12.58 8.10 23.45
N ASP A 813 -12.87 7.54 22.27
CA ASP A 813 -12.33 6.24 21.88
C ASP A 813 -10.82 6.36 21.65
N SER A 814 -10.06 5.73 22.55
CA SER A 814 -8.60 5.75 22.51
C SER A 814 -8.05 4.50 21.81
N VAL A 815 -7.19 4.71 20.83
CA VAL A 815 -6.45 3.66 20.09
C VAL A 815 -4.95 3.90 20.21
N LYS A 816 -4.17 2.85 19.96
CA LYS A 816 -2.70 2.90 20.00
C LYS A 816 -2.11 2.24 18.77
N ALA A 817 -1.02 2.80 18.24
CA ALA A 817 -0.27 2.24 17.12
C ALA A 817 1.24 2.41 17.36
N GLY A 818 2.04 1.40 17.05
CA GLY A 818 3.50 1.52 17.10
C GLY A 818 4.04 2.33 15.91
N VAL A 819 5.16 3.02 16.10
CA VAL A 819 5.88 3.70 15.00
C VAL A 819 7.35 3.28 15.02
N LEU A 820 7.74 2.46 14.07
CA LEU A 820 9.06 1.85 13.97
C LEU A 820 9.89 2.53 12.88
N TYR A 821 11.14 2.83 13.20
CA TYR A 821 12.13 3.29 12.23
C TYR A 821 13.08 2.15 11.88
N VAL A 822 13.21 1.83 10.59
CA VAL A 822 14.13 0.81 10.08
C VAL A 822 15.21 1.51 9.27
N ALA A 823 16.42 1.55 9.83
CA ALA A 823 17.56 2.24 9.24
C ALA A 823 18.12 1.45 8.03
N PRO A 824 18.95 2.10 7.17
CA PRO A 824 19.58 1.44 6.03
C PRO A 824 20.28 0.12 6.39
N GLY A 825 19.98 -0.93 5.64
CA GLY A 825 20.56 -2.27 5.83
C GLY A 825 19.98 -3.10 6.99
N GLN A 826 19.15 -2.53 7.88
CA GLN A 826 18.53 -3.27 8.99
C GLN A 826 17.43 -4.23 8.49
N ASP A 827 17.42 -5.46 9.01
CA ASP A 827 16.41 -6.48 8.69
C ASP A 827 16.01 -7.36 9.89
N ARG A 828 16.50 -7.05 11.10
CA ARG A 828 16.26 -7.81 12.33
C ARG A 828 15.61 -6.93 13.40
N GLN A 829 14.80 -7.56 14.26
CA GLN A 829 14.08 -6.89 15.34
C GLN A 829 14.97 -6.06 16.27
N ASP A 830 16.02 -6.69 16.82
CA ASP A 830 16.85 -6.10 17.88
C ASP A 830 17.51 -4.78 17.43
N PRO A 831 18.20 -4.69 16.26
CA PRO A 831 18.77 -3.42 15.82
C PRO A 831 17.73 -2.35 15.50
N ILE A 832 16.51 -2.75 15.08
CA ILE A 832 15.41 -1.80 14.82
C ILE A 832 14.93 -1.16 16.12
N LEU A 833 14.75 -1.96 17.17
CA LEU A 833 14.30 -1.47 18.48
C LEU A 833 15.38 -0.72 19.24
N ALA A 834 16.66 -0.95 18.95
CA ALA A 834 17.79 -0.25 19.54
C ALA A 834 17.99 1.19 18.99
N ASN A 835 17.34 1.55 17.88
CA ASN A 835 17.46 2.89 17.28
C ASN A 835 17.07 3.98 18.29
N GLN A 836 17.92 5.01 18.44
CA GLN A 836 17.71 6.13 19.37
C GLN A 836 17.20 7.40 18.67
N HIS A 837 17.43 7.51 17.37
CA HIS A 837 16.96 8.59 16.52
C HIS A 837 16.69 8.01 15.12
N GLY A 838 15.77 8.62 14.37
CA GLY A 838 15.59 8.27 12.97
C GLY A 838 16.42 9.11 12.00
N SER A 839 16.09 9.01 10.72
CA SER A 839 16.56 9.94 9.70
C SER A 839 15.88 11.31 9.82
N ALA A 840 16.44 12.33 9.17
CA ALA A 840 15.80 13.66 9.12
C ALA A 840 14.38 13.59 8.53
N SER A 841 14.18 12.76 7.50
CA SER A 841 12.86 12.50 6.89
C SER A 841 11.88 11.86 7.88
N TYR A 842 12.35 10.89 8.67
CA TYR A 842 11.55 10.26 9.72
C TYR A 842 11.13 11.25 10.81
N GLU A 843 12.07 12.07 11.31
CA GLU A 843 11.76 13.08 12.33
C GLU A 843 10.79 14.14 11.80
N HIS A 844 10.93 14.54 10.54
CA HIS A 844 9.98 15.42 9.87
C HIS A 844 8.59 14.77 9.77
N PHE A 845 8.51 13.51 9.33
CA PHE A 845 7.27 12.74 9.31
C PHE A 845 6.60 12.68 10.70
N LEU A 846 7.37 12.36 11.75
CA LEU A 846 6.88 12.31 13.13
C LEU A 846 6.31 13.67 13.58
N SER A 847 6.98 14.77 13.22
CA SER A 847 6.54 16.12 13.59
C SER A 847 5.17 16.51 13.00
N LEU A 848 4.79 15.89 11.87
CA LEU A 848 3.53 16.13 11.17
C LEU A 848 2.47 15.05 11.46
N LEU A 849 2.85 13.90 12.02
CA LEU A 849 1.95 12.79 12.34
C LEU A 849 0.98 13.12 13.47
N GLY A 850 1.43 13.89 14.46
CA GLY A 850 0.64 14.25 15.63
C GLY A 850 1.24 15.42 16.42
N THR A 851 0.65 15.68 17.58
CA THR A 851 1.15 16.66 18.55
C THR A 851 2.02 15.95 19.58
N LYS A 852 3.15 16.57 19.95
CA LYS A 852 4.01 16.08 21.03
C LYS A 852 3.35 16.30 22.39
N VAL A 853 3.10 15.23 23.14
CA VAL A 853 2.39 15.25 24.44
C VAL A 853 3.32 14.77 25.55
N SER A 854 3.27 15.44 26.71
CA SER A 854 4.06 15.05 27.89
C SER A 854 3.41 13.90 28.64
N LEU A 855 4.23 12.93 29.06
CA LEU A 855 3.85 11.83 29.94
C LEU A 855 3.95 12.18 31.43
N LYS A 856 4.48 13.37 31.78
CA LYS A 856 4.61 13.81 33.18
C LYS A 856 3.27 14.28 33.71
N SER A 857 2.92 13.86 34.94
CA SER A 857 1.67 14.26 35.60
C SER A 857 1.61 15.78 35.91
N PRO A 858 0.49 16.47 35.64
CA PRO A 858 -0.71 15.96 34.98
C PRO A 858 -0.42 15.67 33.50
N CYS A 859 -0.55 14.40 33.10
CA CYS A 859 -0.44 14.00 31.70
C CYS A 859 -1.45 14.86 30.94
N GLY A 860 -1.11 15.33 29.75
CA GLY A 860 -1.99 16.22 28.98
C GLY A 860 -3.41 15.64 28.76
N LEU A 861 -4.24 16.30 27.96
CA LEU A 861 -5.63 15.88 27.67
C LEU A 861 -5.81 14.44 27.08
N VAL A 862 -4.75 13.65 26.92
CA VAL A 862 -4.72 12.39 26.17
C VAL A 862 -4.40 11.22 27.10
N ASN A 863 -5.10 10.10 26.94
CA ASN A 863 -4.81 8.86 27.68
C ASN A 863 -3.46 8.27 27.21
N PRO A 864 -2.46 8.04 28.09
CA PRO A 864 -1.13 7.59 27.68
C PRO A 864 -1.07 6.14 27.15
N GLN A 865 -2.18 5.39 27.13
CA GLN A 865 -2.29 4.05 26.53
C GLN A 865 -1.25 3.02 27.03
N GLY A 866 -0.85 3.15 28.30
CA GLY A 866 0.11 2.26 28.96
C GLY A 866 1.53 2.82 29.05
N LEU A 867 1.81 3.99 28.47
CA LEU A 867 3.08 4.70 28.65
C LEU A 867 3.13 5.38 30.03
N ASN A 868 4.27 5.31 30.70
CA ASN A 868 4.49 5.81 32.05
C ASN A 868 5.76 6.65 32.15
N TYR A 869 5.67 7.80 32.82
CA TYR A 869 6.85 8.59 33.19
C TYR A 869 7.46 8.08 34.52
N PRO A 870 8.80 7.99 34.67
CA PRO A 870 9.83 8.30 33.69
C PRO A 870 10.24 7.11 32.78
N THR A 871 9.72 5.91 33.01
CA THR A 871 10.21 4.66 32.41
C THR A 871 10.10 4.61 30.89
N ASP A 872 9.06 5.20 30.31
CA ASP A 872 8.81 5.22 28.85
C ASP A 872 9.26 6.54 28.19
N GLY A 873 9.98 7.38 28.92
CA GLY A 873 10.42 8.70 28.48
C GLY A 873 9.49 9.83 28.88
N GLU A 874 9.80 11.03 28.43
CA GLU A 874 9.09 12.26 28.83
C GLU A 874 7.95 12.63 27.88
N TRP A 875 8.05 12.22 26.62
CA TRP A 875 7.20 12.69 25.53
C TRP A 875 6.80 11.54 24.61
N THR A 876 5.61 11.66 24.04
CA THR A 876 5.16 10.82 22.93
C THR A 876 4.43 11.66 21.88
N MET A 877 4.08 11.05 20.75
CA MET A 877 3.21 11.67 19.74
C MET A 877 1.78 11.17 19.90
N ALA A 878 0.80 12.08 19.80
CA ALA A 878 -0.61 11.73 19.79
C ALA A 878 -1.38 12.59 18.80
N TRP A 879 -2.43 12.02 18.22
CA TRP A 879 -3.40 12.76 17.42
C TRP A 879 -4.79 12.58 18.02
N CYS A 880 -5.60 13.64 18.04
CA CYS A 880 -6.90 13.64 18.69
C CYS A 880 -7.92 14.43 17.87
N ASP A 881 -9.11 13.86 17.70
CA ASP A 881 -10.32 14.57 17.30
C ASP A 881 -11.35 14.59 18.44
N ARG A 882 -12.60 14.99 18.16
CA ARG A 882 -13.65 15.12 19.18
C ARG A 882 -14.13 13.79 19.78
N THR A 883 -13.83 12.68 19.14
CA THR A 883 -14.42 11.36 19.38
C THR A 883 -13.42 10.22 19.45
N THR A 884 -12.27 10.39 18.79
CA THR A 884 -11.19 9.42 18.68
C THR A 884 -9.87 10.08 19.03
N GLU A 885 -9.03 9.37 19.77
CA GLU A 885 -7.63 9.72 19.96
C GLU A 885 -6.73 8.53 19.60
N ILE A 886 -5.58 8.80 19.00
CA ILE A 886 -4.54 7.81 18.71
C ILE A 886 -3.25 8.23 19.39
N VAL A 887 -2.70 7.34 20.22
CA VAL A 887 -1.39 7.50 20.82
C VAL A 887 -0.38 6.63 20.09
N PHE A 888 0.69 7.25 19.64
CA PHE A 888 1.77 6.56 18.94
C PHE A 888 2.78 6.02 19.95
N LEU A 889 3.15 4.76 19.83
CA LEU A 889 4.20 4.13 20.64
C LEU A 889 5.49 4.22 19.83
N VAL A 890 6.35 5.18 20.18
CA VAL A 890 7.52 5.57 19.37
C VAL A 890 8.82 5.16 20.08
N PRO A 891 9.43 3.99 19.77
CA PRO A 891 10.61 3.49 20.50
C PRO A 891 11.82 4.43 20.46
N THR A 892 11.99 5.20 19.39
CA THR A 892 13.06 6.21 19.26
C THR A 892 12.92 7.36 20.27
N MET A 893 11.71 7.60 20.80
CA MET A 893 11.47 8.59 21.87
C MET A 893 11.60 8.00 23.29
N MET A 894 11.77 6.68 23.41
CA MET A 894 11.90 5.99 24.70
C MET A 894 13.37 5.90 25.15
N PRO A 895 13.68 5.84 26.45
CA PRO A 895 15.05 5.75 26.96
C PRO A 895 15.79 4.49 26.44
N PRO A 896 17.10 4.58 26.15
CA PRO A 896 17.92 3.46 25.69
C PRO A 896 18.55 2.70 26.87
N ASP A 897 17.73 2.12 27.74
CA ASP A 897 18.23 1.23 28.80
C ASP A 897 18.34 -0.22 28.28
N PRO A 898 19.24 -1.07 28.83
CA PRO A 898 19.35 -2.48 28.44
C PRO A 898 18.09 -3.31 28.78
N GLU A 899 17.32 -2.93 29.80
CA GLU A 899 15.95 -3.44 30.01
C GLU A 899 14.92 -2.76 29.08
N GLY A 900 15.29 -1.61 28.52
CA GLY A 900 14.48 -0.78 27.64
C GLY A 900 14.14 -1.44 26.31
N GLU A 901 14.98 -2.33 25.76
CA GLU A 901 14.63 -3.08 24.53
C GLU A 901 13.40 -3.97 24.75
N GLN A 902 13.36 -4.70 25.87
CA GLN A 902 12.22 -5.54 26.23
C GLN A 902 10.98 -4.71 26.51
N GLN A 903 11.15 -3.53 27.11
CA GLN A 903 10.06 -2.59 27.39
C GLN A 903 9.50 -1.95 26.11
N ARG A 904 10.37 -1.47 25.21
CA ARG A 904 10.02 -0.97 23.87
C ARG A 904 9.25 -2.03 23.09
N PHE A 905 9.75 -3.27 23.11
CA PHE A 905 9.07 -4.42 22.51
C PHE A 905 7.71 -4.71 23.17
N SER A 906 7.59 -4.60 24.49
CA SER A 906 6.31 -4.79 25.19
C SER A 906 5.25 -3.77 24.74
N HIS A 907 5.65 -2.56 24.34
CA HIS A 907 4.71 -1.58 23.80
C HIS A 907 4.31 -1.88 22.37
N VAL A 908 5.27 -1.89 21.43
CA VAL A 908 4.99 -2.07 19.99
C VAL A 908 4.59 -3.50 19.64
N GLY A 909 5.10 -4.49 20.37
CA GLY A 909 4.76 -5.89 20.23
C GLY A 909 3.34 -6.23 20.71
N ASN A 910 2.76 -5.44 21.61
CA ASN A 910 1.36 -5.55 22.05
C ASN A 910 0.42 -4.57 21.31
N ALA A 911 0.91 -3.86 20.28
CA ALA A 911 0.07 -3.07 19.41
C ALA A 911 -0.43 -3.94 18.24
N TYR A 912 -1.74 -3.87 17.95
CA TYR A 912 -2.29 -4.57 16.78
C TYR A 912 -1.81 -3.97 15.45
N VAL A 913 -1.51 -2.67 15.46
CA VAL A 913 -1.13 -1.88 14.28
C VAL A 913 0.23 -1.25 14.50
N ASN A 914 1.14 -1.41 13.53
CA ASN A 914 2.45 -0.78 13.52
C ASN A 914 2.67 0.01 12.22
N ILE A 915 3.09 1.26 12.33
CA ILE A 915 3.59 2.08 11.23
C ILE A 915 5.08 1.83 11.12
N VAL A 916 5.57 1.42 9.95
CA VAL A 916 6.96 1.07 9.70
C VAL A 916 7.53 2.04 8.69
N PHE A 917 8.44 2.92 9.14
CA PHE A 917 9.20 3.80 8.27
C PHE A 917 10.46 3.06 7.80
N ASN A 918 10.43 2.54 6.58
CA ASN A 918 11.40 1.60 6.03
C ASN A 918 12.40 2.27 5.09
N GLU A 919 13.60 2.55 5.58
CA GLU A 919 14.74 3.02 4.78
C GLU A 919 15.79 1.91 4.57
N SER A 920 15.47 0.65 4.87
CA SER A 920 16.43 -0.46 4.80
C SER A 920 16.93 -0.77 3.37
N GLY A 921 16.17 -0.37 2.36
CA GLY A 921 16.37 -0.76 0.95
C GLY A 921 15.89 -2.18 0.63
N LYS A 922 15.22 -2.87 1.56
CA LYS A 922 14.66 -4.22 1.39
C LYS A 922 13.15 -4.22 1.69
N PRO A 923 12.36 -5.13 1.08
CA PRO A 923 10.95 -5.30 1.44
C PRO A 923 10.76 -5.66 2.92
N TRP A 924 9.82 -5.00 3.60
CA TRP A 924 9.48 -5.29 4.99
C TRP A 924 8.77 -6.65 5.11
N LYS A 925 9.20 -7.47 6.07
CA LYS A 925 8.56 -8.76 6.39
C LYS A 925 7.79 -8.64 7.70
N LEU A 926 6.52 -9.05 7.72
CA LEU A 926 5.70 -9.09 8.94
C LEU A 926 6.34 -9.89 10.07
N GLU A 927 7.09 -10.96 9.74
CA GLU A 927 7.80 -11.82 10.68
C GLU A 927 9.00 -11.16 11.38
N THR A 928 9.40 -9.97 10.93
CA THR A 928 10.52 -9.22 11.55
C THR A 928 10.23 -8.90 13.01
N LEU A 929 8.97 -8.59 13.33
CA LEU A 929 8.49 -8.48 14.72
C LEU A 929 7.94 -9.83 15.16
N LYS A 930 8.58 -10.45 16.16
CA LYS A 930 8.19 -11.78 16.67
C LYS A 930 7.03 -11.66 17.67
N THR A 931 5.87 -11.22 17.20
CA THR A 931 4.66 -11.07 18.02
C THR A 931 3.44 -11.70 17.39
N ALA A 932 2.56 -12.27 18.22
CA ALA A 932 1.25 -12.76 17.81
C ALA A 932 0.20 -11.64 17.67
N PHE A 933 0.47 -10.44 18.20
CA PHE A 933 -0.51 -9.35 18.24
C PHE A 933 -0.43 -8.41 17.04
N SER A 934 0.70 -8.31 16.33
CA SER A 934 0.81 -7.42 15.17
C SER A 934 -0.01 -7.96 13.99
N TYR A 935 -1.21 -7.41 13.81
CA TYR A 935 -2.16 -7.81 12.76
C TYR A 935 -1.93 -7.05 11.46
N VAL A 936 -1.60 -5.76 11.57
CA VAL A 936 -1.54 -4.84 10.43
C VAL A 936 -0.27 -3.97 10.52
N ASN A 937 0.53 -3.96 9.46
CA ASN A 937 1.69 -3.08 9.33
C ASN A 937 1.48 -2.08 8.19
N ILE A 938 1.49 -0.78 8.48
CA ILE A 938 1.50 0.28 7.48
C ILE A 938 2.96 0.60 7.15
N VAL A 939 3.45 0.09 6.03
CA VAL A 939 4.84 0.26 5.59
C VAL A 939 4.96 1.48 4.71
N ILE A 940 5.86 2.38 5.08
CA ILE A 940 6.23 3.59 4.35
C ILE A 940 7.64 3.36 3.81
N THR A 941 7.80 3.37 2.50
CA THR A 941 9.10 3.20 1.83
C THR A 941 9.35 4.42 0.94
N PRO A 942 10.52 5.06 0.99
CA PRO A 942 10.89 6.08 0.00
C PRO A 942 10.75 5.52 -1.42
N VAL A 943 10.12 6.27 -2.33
CA VAL A 943 9.97 5.84 -3.73
C VAL A 943 11.32 5.75 -4.43
N ASP A 944 12.18 6.73 -4.16
CA ASP A 944 13.50 6.83 -4.77
C ASP A 944 14.54 6.27 -3.80
N ARG A 945 15.47 5.47 -4.33
CA ARG A 945 16.57 4.90 -3.55
C ARG A 945 17.49 6.03 -3.10
N SER A 946 17.73 6.14 -1.79
CA SER A 946 18.69 7.09 -1.23
C SER A 946 20.13 6.66 -1.55
N ASP A 947 20.95 7.63 -1.94
CA ASP A 947 22.39 7.43 -2.15
C ASP A 947 23.13 7.90 -0.89
N HIS A 948 24.18 7.17 -0.48
CA HIS A 948 25.02 7.52 0.69
C HIS A 948 25.68 8.92 0.62
N ALA A 949 25.53 9.64 -0.49
CA ALA A 949 26.18 10.92 -0.77
C ALA A 949 25.27 12.16 -0.67
N SER A 950 23.96 12.01 -0.45
CA SER A 950 23.04 13.16 -0.41
C SER A 950 22.78 13.65 1.03
N ASP A 951 23.77 14.33 1.61
CA ASP A 951 23.55 15.25 2.74
C ASP A 951 22.72 16.44 2.24
N THR A 952 21.39 16.27 2.19
CA THR A 952 20.50 17.31 1.64
C THR A 952 19.92 18.16 2.76
N THR A 953 19.96 19.47 2.56
CA THR A 953 19.44 20.51 3.46
C THR A 953 17.94 20.36 3.76
N ALA A 954 17.51 20.81 4.94
CA ALA A 954 16.17 20.65 5.52
C ALA A 954 14.95 21.08 4.64
N THR A 955 15.16 21.82 3.56
CA THR A 955 14.10 22.29 2.64
C THR A 955 13.79 21.32 1.49
N ALA A 956 14.57 20.24 1.30
CA ALA A 956 14.37 19.31 0.19
C ALA A 956 13.31 18.21 0.47
N PHE A 957 12.92 18.02 1.73
CA PHE A 957 12.07 16.90 2.16
C PHE A 957 10.59 17.02 1.77
N GLU A 958 10.09 18.23 1.50
CA GLU A 958 8.67 18.44 1.13
C GLU A 958 8.35 17.94 -0.29
N ASP A 959 9.37 17.83 -1.15
CA ASP A 959 9.26 17.44 -2.56
C ASP A 959 9.41 15.92 -2.80
N ASP A 960 9.65 15.16 -1.72
CA ASP A 960 9.84 13.72 -1.78
C ASP A 960 8.51 12.97 -1.81
N TYR A 961 8.55 11.77 -2.39
CA TYR A 961 7.40 10.87 -2.50
C TYR A 961 7.68 9.56 -1.78
N TYR A 962 6.65 9.02 -1.14
CA TYR A 962 6.70 7.77 -0.41
C TYR A 962 5.67 6.80 -0.95
N GLN A 963 6.08 5.54 -1.07
CA GLN A 963 5.19 4.42 -1.29
C GLN A 963 4.66 3.95 0.07
N VAL A 964 3.34 3.89 0.20
CA VAL A 964 2.67 3.40 1.41
C VAL A 964 1.87 2.16 1.06
N GLN A 965 2.06 1.10 1.85
CA GLN A 965 1.34 -0.16 1.70
C GLN A 965 0.98 -0.74 3.05
N VAL A 966 -0.23 -1.28 3.18
CA VAL A 966 -0.67 -2.04 4.34
C VAL A 966 -0.45 -3.53 4.09
N LEU A 967 0.34 -4.13 4.97
CA LEU A 967 0.56 -5.57 5.03
C LEU A 967 -0.24 -6.14 6.19
N THR A 968 -1.10 -7.11 5.92
CA THR A 968 -1.87 -7.83 6.93
C THR A 968 -1.25 -9.20 7.18
N ARG A 969 -1.47 -9.73 8.39
CA ARG A 969 -1.10 -11.12 8.72
C ARG A 969 -1.86 -12.10 7.83
N GLY A 970 -1.25 -13.24 7.47
CA GLY A 970 -1.78 -14.15 6.44
C GLY A 970 -3.14 -14.81 6.73
N ASP A 971 -3.64 -14.77 7.96
CA ASP A 971 -5.00 -15.24 8.33
C ASP A 971 -6.08 -14.15 8.17
N ILE A 972 -5.69 -12.93 7.86
CA ILE A 972 -6.54 -11.74 7.79
C ILE A 972 -6.75 -11.35 6.31
N PRO A 973 -7.99 -11.11 5.86
CA PRO A 973 -8.26 -10.69 4.48
C PRO A 973 -7.75 -9.28 4.18
N ASN A 974 -7.38 -9.04 2.90
CA ASN A 974 -6.91 -7.74 2.41
C ASN A 974 -8.08 -6.79 2.12
N ILE A 975 -8.70 -6.28 3.18
CA ILE A 975 -9.95 -5.51 3.07
C ILE A 975 -9.78 -4.01 2.86
N SER A 976 -8.57 -3.47 3.00
CA SER A 976 -8.31 -2.02 2.98
C SER A 976 -7.79 -1.54 1.60
N PRO A 977 -8.17 -0.32 1.14
CA PRO A 977 -7.56 0.41 0.03
C PRO A 977 -6.05 0.48 0.08
N ALA A 978 -5.51 0.38 1.28
CA ALA A 978 -4.11 0.47 1.58
C ALA A 978 -3.33 -0.82 1.25
N ALA A 979 -4.00 -1.95 0.98
CA ALA A 979 -3.32 -3.21 0.67
C ALA A 979 -2.49 -3.14 -0.62
N ASP A 980 -3.00 -2.41 -1.61
CA ASP A 980 -2.29 -2.11 -2.84
C ASP A 980 -1.39 -0.88 -2.61
N PRO A 981 -0.12 -0.88 -3.06
CA PRO A 981 0.79 0.24 -2.83
C PRO A 981 0.25 1.54 -3.43
N LYS A 982 0.47 2.66 -2.72
CA LYS A 982 0.07 4.02 -3.14
C LYS A 982 1.24 4.98 -2.98
N ILE A 983 1.37 5.89 -3.93
CA ILE A 983 2.40 6.94 -3.91
C ILE A 983 1.78 8.23 -3.40
N VAL A 984 2.44 8.85 -2.43
CA VAL A 984 1.94 10.02 -1.70
C VAL A 984 3.08 10.98 -1.46
N SER A 985 2.81 12.28 -1.55
CA SER A 985 3.76 13.34 -1.23
C SER A 985 4.11 13.32 0.26
N ALA A 986 5.36 13.68 0.59
CA ALA A 986 5.83 13.80 1.97
C ALA A 986 4.91 14.68 2.83
N ARG A 987 4.39 15.76 2.25
CA ARG A 987 3.49 16.72 2.91
C ARG A 987 2.14 16.13 3.34
N ARG A 988 1.55 15.24 2.54
CA ARG A 988 0.23 14.65 2.80
C ARG A 988 0.31 13.26 3.46
N LEU A 989 1.50 12.63 3.43
CA LEU A 989 1.77 11.30 3.98
C LEU A 989 1.31 11.11 5.44
N PRO A 990 1.67 11.97 6.42
CA PRO A 990 1.30 11.76 7.82
C PRO A 990 -0.21 11.74 8.03
N ARG A 991 -0.96 12.56 7.30
CA ARG A 991 -2.43 12.60 7.40
C ARG A 991 -3.06 11.30 6.89
N LEU A 992 -2.58 10.78 5.77
CA LEU A 992 -3.05 9.50 5.23
C LEU A 992 -2.76 8.35 6.20
N VAL A 993 -1.51 8.26 6.66
CA VAL A 993 -1.07 7.19 7.58
C VAL A 993 -1.86 7.23 8.88
N CYS A 994 -2.14 8.42 9.42
CA CYS A 994 -2.99 8.56 10.61
C CYS A 994 -4.41 8.03 10.36
N ILE A 995 -5.05 8.36 9.24
CA ILE A 995 -6.39 7.88 8.88
C ILE A 995 -6.39 6.35 8.76
N TRP A 996 -5.40 5.79 8.05
CA TRP A 996 -5.27 4.35 7.88
C TRP A 996 -4.96 3.62 9.18
N ALA A 997 -4.14 4.20 10.07
CA ALA A 997 -3.86 3.64 11.38
C ALA A 997 -5.13 3.55 12.24
N ILE A 998 -5.96 4.59 12.26
CA ILE A 998 -7.24 4.57 12.97
C ILE A 998 -8.16 3.49 12.41
N SER A 999 -8.36 3.45 11.08
CA SER A 999 -9.19 2.42 10.44
C SER A 999 -8.66 1.01 10.71
N ALA A 1000 -7.35 0.80 10.64
CA ALA A 1000 -6.70 -0.48 10.95
C ALA A 1000 -6.86 -0.88 12.44
N CYS A 1001 -6.84 0.09 13.36
CA CYS A 1001 -7.10 -0.17 14.78
C CYS A 1001 -8.55 -0.60 15.02
N VAL A 1002 -9.51 0.06 14.36
CA VAL A 1002 -10.94 -0.31 14.41
C VAL A 1002 -11.14 -1.70 13.82
N PHE A 1003 -10.48 -2.00 12.70
CA PHE A 1003 -10.47 -3.33 12.10
C PHE A 1003 -9.93 -4.38 13.05
N SER A 1004 -8.76 -4.14 13.64
CA SER A 1004 -8.11 -5.11 14.52
C SER A 1004 -8.96 -5.43 15.76
N LYS A 1005 -9.60 -4.42 16.35
CA LYS A 1005 -10.57 -4.61 17.46
C LYS A 1005 -11.78 -5.43 17.01
N ALA A 1006 -12.34 -5.14 15.83
CA ALA A 1006 -13.46 -5.90 15.28
C ALA A 1006 -13.08 -7.35 14.90
N TRP A 1007 -11.83 -7.59 14.49
CA TRP A 1007 -11.31 -8.92 14.16
C TRP A 1007 -11.11 -9.80 15.39
N GLU A 1008 -10.63 -9.21 16.49
CA GLU A 1008 -10.46 -9.88 17.77
C GLU A 1008 -11.83 -10.29 18.37
N GLN A 1009 -12.83 -9.42 18.26
CA GLN A 1009 -14.18 -9.64 18.81
C GLN A 1009 -15.17 -10.10 17.73
N ARG A 1010 -14.69 -10.79 16.70
CA ARG A 1010 -15.50 -11.17 15.53
C ARG A 1010 -16.69 -12.09 15.82
N GLU A 1011 -16.70 -12.74 16.99
CA GLU A 1011 -17.78 -13.62 17.44
C GLU A 1011 -18.95 -12.84 18.08
N ASP A 1012 -18.71 -11.58 18.48
CA ASP A 1012 -19.73 -10.74 19.07
C ASP A 1012 -20.74 -10.26 18.01
N LYS A 1013 -21.98 -10.05 18.43
CA LYS A 1013 -23.07 -9.64 17.51
C LYS A 1013 -23.01 -8.16 17.13
N GLU A 1014 -22.33 -7.33 17.92
CA GLU A 1014 -22.36 -5.89 17.76
C GLU A 1014 -20.97 -5.26 18.00
N THR A 1015 -20.79 -4.04 17.49
CA THR A 1015 -19.49 -3.35 17.48
C THR A 1015 -19.03 -2.91 18.87
N PRO A 1016 -17.76 -3.12 19.24
CA PRO A 1016 -17.20 -2.57 20.48
C PRO A 1016 -16.97 -1.06 20.38
N SER A 1017 -17.37 -0.33 21.41
CA SER A 1017 -17.05 1.09 21.61
C SER A 1017 -17.06 1.44 23.10
N SER A 1018 -16.26 2.43 23.51
CA SER A 1018 -16.26 2.91 24.91
C SER A 1018 -17.65 3.38 25.33
N TRP A 1019 -18.32 4.12 24.44
CA TRP A 1019 -19.67 4.64 24.62
C TRP A 1019 -20.71 3.54 24.82
N ARG A 1020 -20.60 2.42 24.09
CA ARG A 1020 -21.47 1.26 24.29
C ARG A 1020 -21.24 0.63 25.66
N SER A 1021 -19.99 0.45 26.08
CA SER A 1021 -19.68 -0.07 27.42
C SER A 1021 -20.29 0.81 28.51
N ARG A 1022 -20.23 2.14 28.36
CA ARG A 1022 -20.91 3.11 29.26
C ARG A 1022 -22.42 2.93 29.26
N LEU A 1023 -23.04 2.77 28.09
CA LEU A 1023 -24.49 2.52 27.99
C LEU A 1023 -24.91 1.22 28.66
N VAL A 1024 -24.14 0.14 28.48
CA VAL A 1024 -24.38 -1.16 29.12
C VAL A 1024 -24.34 -1.04 30.64
N GLU A 1025 -23.39 -0.28 31.20
CA GLU A 1025 -23.33 -0.01 32.64
C GLU A 1025 -24.55 0.75 33.16
N ILE A 1026 -25.01 1.77 32.43
CA ILE A 1026 -26.24 2.51 32.74
C ILE A 1026 -27.47 1.58 32.71
N LYS A 1027 -27.57 0.71 31.70
CA LYS A 1027 -28.67 -0.27 31.59
C LYS A 1027 -28.64 -1.29 32.73
N LYS A 1028 -27.46 -1.76 33.14
CA LYS A 1028 -27.29 -2.66 34.30
C LYS A 1028 -27.73 -1.99 35.60
N LEU A 1029 -27.32 -0.74 35.83
CA LEU A 1029 -27.78 0.04 36.98
C LEU A 1029 -29.29 0.21 36.97
N ARG A 1030 -29.88 0.51 35.80
CA ARG A 1030 -31.34 0.61 35.66
C ARG A 1030 -32.05 -0.68 36.04
N GLN A 1031 -31.59 -1.82 35.53
CA GLN A 1031 -32.18 -3.12 35.83
C GLN A 1031 -32.12 -3.44 37.33
N HIS A 1032 -31.03 -3.08 37.98
CA HIS A 1032 -30.84 -3.31 39.41
C HIS A 1032 -31.80 -2.47 40.27
N TYR A 1033 -31.89 -1.16 40.01
CA TYR A 1033 -32.67 -0.21 40.82
C TYR A 1033 -34.10 0.04 40.31
N SER A 1034 -34.53 -0.62 39.23
CA SER A 1034 -35.91 -0.51 38.72
C SER A 1034 -36.91 -1.05 39.75
N PRO A 1035 -38.06 -0.38 39.97
CA PRO A 1035 -39.05 -0.83 40.96
C PRO A 1035 -39.59 -2.26 40.71
N ASP A 1036 -39.56 -2.76 39.47
CA ASP A 1036 -40.04 -4.10 39.11
C ASP A 1036 -39.12 -5.26 39.55
N SER A 1037 -37.84 -5.02 39.87
CA SER A 1037 -36.92 -6.09 40.31
C SER A 1037 -37.18 -6.57 41.74
N SER A 1038 -37.98 -5.82 42.51
CA SER A 1038 -38.26 -6.09 43.93
C SER A 1038 -39.45 -7.03 44.21
N GLN A 1039 -40.03 -7.67 43.18
CA GLN A 1039 -41.12 -8.65 43.32
C GLN A 1039 -40.72 -10.13 43.05
N GLN A 1040 -39.44 -10.45 42.90
CA GLN A 1040 -38.98 -11.84 42.83
C GLN A 1040 -38.01 -12.18 43.98
N GLU A 1041 -38.55 -12.32 45.19
CA GLU A 1041 -37.95 -13.23 46.17
C GLU A 1041 -38.48 -14.65 45.96
N PRO A 1042 -37.64 -15.69 46.15
CA PRO A 1042 -38.01 -17.07 45.88
C PRO A 1042 -38.84 -17.62 47.05
N THR A 1043 -40.17 -17.70 46.91
CA THR A 1043 -40.99 -18.48 47.84
C THR A 1043 -40.69 -19.97 47.67
N ALA A 1044 -40.11 -20.55 48.72
CA ALA A 1044 -39.93 -21.97 48.88
C ALA A 1044 -41.25 -22.75 48.77
N VAL A 1045 -41.11 -23.93 48.18
CA VAL A 1045 -42.03 -25.06 48.00
C VAL A 1045 -43.05 -25.24 49.14
N ALA A 1046 -44.34 -25.21 48.80
CA ALA A 1046 -45.37 -26.07 49.42
C ALA A 1046 -46.57 -26.24 48.48
N ALA A 1047 -46.89 -27.49 48.16
CA ALA A 1047 -47.97 -27.92 47.29
C ALA A 1047 -49.32 -27.98 48.02
N THR A 1048 -50.43 -27.61 47.36
CA THR A 1048 -51.61 -28.47 47.07
C THR A 1048 -52.76 -27.69 46.39
N PRO A 1049 -53.65 -28.37 45.64
CA PRO A 1049 -54.66 -27.72 44.81
C PRO A 1049 -56.07 -27.76 45.44
N SER A 1050 -56.87 -26.70 45.27
CA SER A 1050 -58.34 -26.81 45.35
C SER A 1050 -59.06 -25.62 44.69
N THR A 1051 -59.71 -25.95 43.56
CA THR A 1051 -61.08 -25.58 43.13
C THR A 1051 -61.83 -24.41 43.81
N GLY A 1052 -62.41 -23.51 42.99
CA GLY A 1052 -63.70 -22.89 43.33
C GLY A 1052 -63.96 -21.45 42.84
N THR A 1053 -64.66 -21.34 41.71
CA THR A 1053 -65.77 -20.37 41.45
C THR A 1053 -65.55 -18.85 41.48
N GLY A 1054 -65.44 -18.26 40.28
CA GLY A 1054 -66.34 -17.24 39.70
C GLY A 1054 -66.65 -15.91 40.44
N ARG A 1055 -66.28 -14.78 39.82
CA ARG A 1055 -67.18 -13.64 39.58
C ARG A 1055 -66.64 -12.64 38.55
N ARG A 1056 -67.57 -12.01 37.85
CA ARG A 1056 -67.47 -11.06 36.72
C ARG A 1056 -66.90 -9.68 37.10
N PRO A 1057 -66.48 -8.87 36.11
CA PRO A 1057 -65.86 -7.55 36.31
C PRO A 1057 -66.92 -6.44 36.47
N GLY A 1058 -66.61 -5.43 37.26
CA GLY A 1058 -67.42 -4.21 37.31
C GLY A 1058 -67.06 -3.28 38.48
N GLU A 1059 -66.67 -2.07 38.09
CA GLU A 1059 -66.79 -0.79 38.80
C GLU A 1059 -65.61 -0.25 39.61
N ALA A 1060 -65.26 0.96 39.17
CA ALA A 1060 -64.26 1.87 39.67
C ALA A 1060 -64.63 2.42 41.05
N SER A 1061 -63.63 2.51 41.93
CA SER A 1061 -63.38 3.66 42.80
C SER A 1061 -62.19 3.34 43.70
N ASP A 1062 -61.05 3.98 43.43
CA ASP A 1062 -60.28 4.66 44.48
C ASP A 1062 -59.13 5.43 43.82
N LEU A 1063 -59.46 6.67 43.45
CA LEU A 1063 -58.58 7.68 42.87
C LEU A 1063 -57.90 8.54 43.96
N THR A 1064 -57.75 8.00 45.17
CA THR A 1064 -57.27 8.72 46.37
C THR A 1064 -55.93 8.21 46.91
N SER A 1065 -55.31 7.19 46.30
CA SER A 1065 -54.00 6.66 46.73
C SER A 1065 -52.79 7.18 45.94
N GLN A 1066 -52.97 8.10 44.98
CA GLN A 1066 -51.90 8.60 44.10
C GLN A 1066 -51.31 9.98 44.48
N LEU A 1067 -51.63 10.53 45.64
CA LEU A 1067 -51.10 11.82 46.12
C LEU A 1067 -50.27 11.68 47.40
N ASP A 1068 -49.51 10.60 47.55
CA ASP A 1068 -48.59 10.44 48.67
C ASP A 1068 -47.24 11.11 48.38
N PHE A 1069 -47.22 12.45 48.50
CA PHE A 1069 -46.04 13.33 48.40
C PHE A 1069 -44.88 12.89 49.32
N THR A 1070 -45.18 12.11 50.36
CA THR A 1070 -44.23 11.62 51.38
C THR A 1070 -43.24 10.59 50.83
N ARG A 1071 -43.59 9.88 49.75
CA ARG A 1071 -42.72 8.87 49.13
C ARG A 1071 -41.56 9.48 48.34
N TRP A 1072 -41.72 10.72 47.90
CA TRP A 1072 -40.74 11.48 47.12
C TRP A 1072 -39.62 12.07 48.01
N MET A 1073 -39.89 12.33 49.30
CA MET A 1073 -38.93 12.92 50.25
C MET A 1073 -38.11 11.92 51.09
N ARG A 1074 -38.40 10.61 51.04
CA ARG A 1074 -37.80 9.60 51.97
C ARG A 1074 -37.02 8.45 51.33
N ARG A 1075 -36.40 8.64 50.15
CA ARG A 1075 -35.39 7.71 49.64
C ARG A 1075 -34.21 8.43 49.06
#